data_AF-A0A8T0F2I6-F1
#
_entry.id   AF-A0A8T0F2I6-F1
#
_cell.length_a   1.000
_cell.length_b   1.000
_cell.length_c   1.000
_cell.angle_alpha   90.00
_cell.angle_beta   90.00
_cell.angle_gamma   90.00
#
_symmetry.space_group_name_H-M   'P 1'
#
loop_
_entity.id
_entity.type
_entity.pdbx_description
1 polymer ?
#
loop_
_entity_poly.entity_id
_entity_poly.type
_entity_poly.pdbx_seq_one_letter_code
_entity_poly.pdbx_strand_id
1 'polypeptide(L)'
;MFRCGVSIFSAFLITLFLSFPSSDFAYKLQKRQVIKHSPVILVPGDGGSQMEAKLDKPETVHYFCNKKTDTFFNLWLNLELLVPYVVDCWVDNMRLVYDNETRTTSNAPGVTIRVPGFGNTTSVDWLDPSQISPSSYFINIIQLLVTEGYRSGIDVRGAPYDFRKGPNELSEYFNSVKNLTEETYELNQQTKITFVCHSMGCPLMSYFFNQQSQAWKDKYVKALVSLAGAWGGAVKAMKTFAAGENLGVFVISQINVRKEQRTSPSLAYMMPSDMFWAPDEILVTTDKKNYTIRDFYDFFQDIDFPVGYEMVKDTYPFAHIGLNPPGVEIHCLYGANVTNTIDRLDYRGTSHFPDNPKLITGDGDGTVNIRSLEACKRWSGKQQQKVYSQPLPNVDHMGVLADQAVLQYIKKVVNMCVQVLTLLVLLHPPGSVGFRIDRSSFKRSPVILVPGDGGSQLEAKLNKTAKLHMYCDKTTDDYFNLWLNPNLLIPAIINCWVDNMRLVYNNVTRTTSNSPGVHVRVPGFGNTTHIEWLDPSSFLPPFIQRLIMSSYYVDIVNGLVDIGYKRNVDIRGAPYDYRKAPRENLGILIVKQSTIKIEQMSSSSLTYMLPSRHLWGPDEVLAFTKTKNYTVANYEEFFRDIDHPTGYEMYKDTFPYADESIKPPRVEVICIYGFGLPTTEMMDYRKDKSLPNSPTLVKRNFGDGTVNERSLKVCSNWEGKQKQKVTTKTFKKMEHLDMLSKKPIINIIKHYVVTW
;
A
#
# COMPACT_ATOMS: atom_id res chain seq x y z
N MET A 1 -16.77 14.52 -28.69
CA MET A 1 -17.75 13.41 -28.64
C MET A 1 -17.37 12.39 -29.71
N PHE A 2 -17.35 11.10 -29.41
CA PHE A 2 -17.21 10.05 -30.42
C PHE A 2 -18.59 9.51 -30.84
N ARG A 3 -18.76 9.17 -32.12
CA ARG A 3 -20.00 8.56 -32.63
C ARG A 3 -20.02 7.07 -32.28
N CYS A 4 -21.14 6.56 -31.75
CA CYS A 4 -21.33 5.12 -31.54
C CYS A 4 -21.44 4.39 -32.88
N GLY A 5 -20.79 3.23 -32.99
CA GLY A 5 -21.15 2.24 -34.01
C GLY A 5 -22.45 1.53 -33.64
N VAL A 6 -23.21 1.09 -34.64
CA VAL A 6 -24.41 0.26 -34.47
C VAL A 6 -24.05 -1.18 -34.85
N SER A 7 -24.29 -2.13 -33.95
CA SER A 7 -24.19 -3.56 -34.25
C SER A 7 -25.61 -4.13 -34.33
N ILE A 8 -25.98 -4.66 -35.49
CA ILE A 8 -27.31 -5.22 -35.74
C ILE A 8 -27.24 -6.72 -35.46
N PHE A 9 -27.93 -7.18 -34.41
CA PHE A 9 -28.15 -8.60 -34.13
C PHE A 9 -29.65 -8.87 -33.94
N SER A 10 -30.06 -10.10 -34.27
CA SER A 10 -31.41 -10.65 -34.05
C SER A 10 -32.57 -10.00 -34.84
N ALA A 11 -32.46 -9.98 -36.17
CA ALA A 11 -33.61 -9.72 -37.05
C ALA A 11 -34.66 -10.86 -37.09
N PHE A 12 -34.30 -12.06 -36.61
CA PHE A 12 -35.05 -13.31 -36.84
C PHE A 12 -36.33 -13.52 -36.01
N LEU A 13 -36.66 -12.62 -35.07
CA LEU A 13 -37.84 -12.74 -34.20
C LEU A 13 -39.00 -11.78 -34.57
N ILE A 14 -38.82 -10.91 -35.55
CA ILE A 14 -39.76 -9.82 -35.86
C ILE A 14 -40.95 -10.29 -36.72
N THR A 15 -40.79 -11.37 -37.48
CA THR A 15 -41.80 -11.86 -38.45
C THR A 15 -42.89 -12.75 -37.87
N LEU A 16 -42.77 -13.24 -36.62
CA LEU A 16 -43.68 -14.25 -36.07
C LEU A 16 -44.87 -13.70 -35.25
N PHE A 17 -44.90 -12.39 -34.97
CA PHE A 17 -45.87 -11.77 -34.03
C PHE A 17 -46.85 -10.76 -34.67
N LEU A 18 -46.85 -10.59 -36.00
CA LEU A 18 -47.72 -9.64 -36.70
C LEU A 18 -49.06 -10.23 -37.19
N SER A 19 -49.46 -11.40 -36.68
CA SER A 19 -50.59 -12.20 -37.18
C SER A 19 -51.83 -12.24 -36.26
N PHE A 20 -51.86 -11.47 -35.16
CA PHE A 20 -53.02 -11.39 -34.24
C PHE A 20 -53.52 -9.95 -34.08
N PRO A 21 -54.78 -9.64 -34.45
CA PRO A 21 -55.41 -8.35 -34.20
C PRO A 21 -56.12 -8.31 -32.83
N SER A 22 -55.59 -7.55 -31.87
CA SER A 22 -56.26 -7.20 -30.60
C SER A 22 -55.66 -5.92 -30.04
N SER A 23 -56.42 -5.16 -29.23
CA SER A 23 -56.06 -3.81 -28.80
C SER A 23 -55.05 -3.73 -27.65
N ASP A 24 -54.55 -2.51 -27.41
CA ASP A 24 -53.96 -2.03 -26.16
C ASP A 24 -52.56 -2.53 -25.74
N PHE A 25 -51.64 -2.73 -26.71
CA PHE A 25 -50.19 -2.73 -26.44
C PHE A 25 -49.42 -1.66 -27.24
N ALA A 26 -48.94 -0.64 -26.54
CA ALA A 26 -48.08 0.40 -27.09
C ALA A 26 -46.59 -0.01 -27.05
N TYR A 27 -46.12 -0.69 -28.10
CA TYR A 27 -44.72 -1.11 -28.21
C TYR A 27 -43.77 0.08 -28.38
N LYS A 28 -42.92 0.33 -27.37
CA LYS A 28 -41.90 1.40 -27.43
C LYS A 28 -40.52 0.82 -27.70
N LEU A 29 -39.94 1.18 -28.86
CA LEU A 29 -38.55 0.86 -29.22
C LEU A 29 -37.58 1.64 -28.34
N GLN A 30 -37.21 1.07 -27.19
CA GLN A 30 -36.25 1.69 -26.28
C GLN A 30 -34.82 1.40 -26.75
N LYS A 31 -34.16 2.42 -27.31
CA LYS A 31 -32.71 2.42 -27.51
C LYS A 31 -32.03 2.50 -26.15
N ARG A 32 -31.67 1.37 -25.56
CA ARG A 32 -30.94 1.31 -24.30
C ARG A 32 -29.45 1.33 -24.59
N GLN A 33 -28.77 2.39 -24.18
CA GLN A 33 -27.30 2.34 -24.10
C GLN A 33 -26.94 1.35 -22.99
N VAL A 34 -26.25 0.28 -23.35
CA VAL A 34 -25.61 -0.63 -22.41
C VAL A 34 -24.13 -0.31 -22.47
N ILE A 35 -23.55 0.10 -21.34
CA ILE A 35 -22.11 0.22 -21.22
C ILE A 35 -21.58 -1.22 -21.15
N LYS A 36 -20.90 -1.67 -22.21
CA LYS A 36 -20.14 -2.92 -22.18
C LYS A 36 -18.69 -2.55 -21.89
N HIS A 37 -18.17 -3.06 -20.79
CA HIS A 37 -16.80 -2.82 -20.39
C HIS A 37 -15.88 -3.79 -21.13
N SER A 38 -14.70 -3.34 -21.55
CA SER A 38 -13.67 -4.25 -22.11
C SER A 38 -12.89 -4.90 -20.97
N PRO A 39 -12.61 -6.22 -21.01
CA PRO A 39 -11.76 -6.86 -20.01
C PRO A 39 -10.40 -6.18 -19.90
N VAL A 40 -9.78 -6.27 -18.72
CA VAL A 40 -8.52 -5.60 -18.40
C VAL A 40 -7.46 -6.61 -17.98
N ILE A 41 -6.27 -6.53 -18.59
CA ILE A 41 -5.06 -7.23 -18.12
C ILE A 41 -4.09 -6.18 -17.55
N LEU A 42 -3.74 -6.34 -16.27
CA LEU A 42 -2.81 -5.48 -15.53
C LEU A 42 -1.40 -6.04 -15.61
N VAL A 43 -0.44 -5.23 -16.08
CA VAL A 43 0.96 -5.64 -16.27
C VAL A 43 1.88 -4.77 -15.39
N PRO A 44 2.58 -5.35 -14.40
CA PRO A 44 3.42 -4.60 -13.47
C PRO A 44 4.73 -4.11 -14.12
N GLY A 45 5.38 -3.15 -13.46
CA GLY A 45 6.75 -2.73 -13.75
C GLY A 45 7.76 -3.45 -12.88
N ASP A 46 8.98 -2.90 -12.82
CA ASP A 46 10.01 -3.38 -11.91
C ASP A 46 9.54 -3.28 -10.44
N GLY A 47 9.86 -4.30 -9.63
CA GLY A 47 9.33 -4.49 -8.28
C GLY A 47 7.80 -4.72 -8.16
N GLY A 48 7.05 -4.66 -9.27
CA GLY A 48 5.59 -4.45 -9.24
C GLY A 48 4.71 -5.69 -9.02
N SER A 49 5.28 -6.84 -8.63
CA SER A 49 4.50 -8.04 -8.28
C SER A 49 5.11 -8.83 -7.13
N GLN A 50 4.28 -9.50 -6.33
CA GLN A 50 4.73 -10.41 -5.28
C GLN A 50 5.63 -11.53 -5.84
N MET A 51 6.59 -11.98 -5.04
CA MET A 51 7.45 -13.14 -5.33
C MET A 51 7.64 -13.99 -4.08
N GLU A 52 7.53 -15.31 -4.25
CA GLU A 52 7.73 -16.29 -3.18
C GLU A 52 9.01 -17.10 -3.40
N ALA A 53 9.70 -17.47 -2.33
CA ALA A 53 10.87 -18.34 -2.38
C ALA A 53 10.77 -19.55 -1.46
N LYS A 54 11.46 -20.63 -1.80
CA LYS A 54 11.74 -21.79 -0.94
C LYS A 54 13.25 -22.06 -0.95
N LEU A 55 13.83 -22.35 0.21
CA LEU A 55 15.27 -22.49 0.40
C LEU A 55 15.68 -23.93 0.67
N ASP A 56 16.83 -24.32 0.11
CA ASP A 56 17.63 -25.50 0.44
C ASP A 56 19.11 -25.24 0.09
N LYS A 57 19.65 -24.18 0.69
CA LYS A 57 20.93 -23.56 0.32
C LYS A 57 22.13 -24.41 0.80
N PRO A 58 23.24 -24.47 0.03
CA PRO A 58 24.47 -25.14 0.48
C PRO A 58 25.14 -24.41 1.64
N GLU A 59 25.00 -23.09 1.72
CA GLU A 59 25.57 -22.19 2.72
C GLU A 59 24.72 -20.93 2.91
N THR A 60 25.13 -20.03 3.80
CA THR A 60 24.39 -18.82 4.18
C THR A 60 25.34 -17.71 4.59
N VAL A 61 25.13 -16.49 4.08
CA VAL A 61 26.02 -15.32 4.34
C VAL A 61 26.17 -14.94 5.82
N HIS A 62 25.16 -15.21 6.65
CA HIS A 62 25.21 -15.07 8.11
C HIS A 62 24.56 -16.28 8.78
N TYR A 63 24.98 -16.60 10.01
CA TYR A 63 24.47 -17.74 10.78
C TYR A 63 22.96 -17.68 11.11
N PHE A 64 22.38 -16.48 11.06
CA PHE A 64 20.95 -16.24 11.31
C PHE A 64 20.08 -16.24 10.04
N CYS A 65 20.68 -16.38 8.85
CA CYS A 65 19.90 -16.55 7.63
C CYS A 65 19.32 -17.98 7.56
N ASN A 66 18.07 -18.12 7.13
CA ASN A 66 17.47 -19.44 6.95
C ASN A 66 18.19 -20.20 5.81
N LYS A 67 18.79 -21.35 6.15
CA LYS A 67 19.43 -22.24 5.17
C LYS A 67 18.41 -23.06 4.37
N LYS A 68 17.32 -23.48 5.00
CA LYS A 68 16.26 -24.32 4.42
C LYS A 68 14.87 -23.81 4.85
N THR A 69 13.85 -23.98 4.01
CA THR A 69 12.44 -23.76 4.38
C THR A 69 11.56 -24.92 3.87
N ASP A 70 10.60 -25.38 4.68
CA ASP A 70 9.72 -26.50 4.29
C ASP A 70 8.70 -26.08 3.22
N THR A 71 8.17 -24.86 3.34
CA THR A 71 7.25 -24.25 2.37
C THR A 71 7.93 -23.11 1.61
N PHE A 72 7.20 -22.59 0.62
CA PHE A 72 7.42 -21.24 0.13
C PHE A 72 7.09 -20.20 1.22
N PHE A 73 7.75 -19.04 1.16
CA PHE A 73 7.46 -17.85 1.95
C PHE A 73 7.50 -16.61 1.04
N ASN A 74 6.85 -15.51 1.46
CA ASN A 74 6.87 -14.25 0.75
C ASN A 74 8.27 -13.59 0.82
N LEU A 75 8.99 -13.57 -0.30
CA LEU A 75 10.32 -12.97 -0.43
C LEU A 75 10.23 -11.48 -0.78
N TRP A 76 9.23 -11.09 -1.58
CA TRP A 76 9.01 -9.71 -2.00
C TRP A 76 7.52 -9.42 -2.21
N LEU A 77 6.97 -8.29 -1.75
CA LEU A 77 7.57 -7.33 -0.81
C LEU A 77 7.39 -7.85 0.61
N ASN A 78 8.46 -7.83 1.41
CA ASN A 78 8.42 -8.23 2.81
C ASN A 78 9.34 -7.31 3.62
N LEU A 79 8.77 -6.32 4.30
CA LEU A 79 9.57 -5.30 5.00
C LEU A 79 10.42 -5.87 6.16
N GLU A 80 10.05 -7.01 6.74
CA GLU A 80 10.86 -7.65 7.80
C GLU A 80 12.20 -8.18 7.26
N LEU A 81 12.27 -8.50 5.97
CA LEU A 81 13.50 -8.97 5.31
C LEU A 81 14.43 -7.83 4.87
N LEU A 82 13.93 -6.61 4.80
CA LEU A 82 14.66 -5.44 4.28
C LEU A 82 15.30 -4.56 5.37
N VAL A 83 15.15 -4.94 6.65
CA VAL A 83 15.82 -4.25 7.76
C VAL A 83 17.33 -4.53 7.78
N PRO A 84 18.16 -3.63 8.35
CA PRO A 84 19.60 -3.85 8.48
C PRO A 84 19.97 -5.21 9.09
N TYR A 85 21.10 -5.76 8.66
CA TYR A 85 21.59 -7.14 8.91
C TYR A 85 20.74 -8.25 8.28
N VAL A 86 19.41 -8.18 8.32
CA VAL A 86 18.52 -9.17 7.66
C VAL A 86 18.53 -9.01 6.14
N VAL A 87 18.69 -7.78 5.64
CA VAL A 87 18.78 -7.46 4.21
C VAL A 87 19.87 -8.23 3.47
N ASP A 88 20.95 -8.65 4.13
CA ASP A 88 21.98 -9.50 3.52
C ASP A 88 21.46 -10.91 3.20
N CYS A 89 20.61 -11.47 4.08
CA CYS A 89 19.92 -12.73 3.83
C CYS A 89 18.90 -12.60 2.69
N TRP A 90 18.25 -11.43 2.56
CA TRP A 90 17.35 -11.13 1.44
C TRP A 90 18.11 -11.02 0.13
N VAL A 91 19.20 -10.24 0.10
CA VAL A 91 20.11 -10.10 -1.06
C VAL A 91 20.60 -11.47 -1.54
N ASP A 92 21.09 -12.32 -0.65
CA ASP A 92 21.60 -13.65 -1.02
C ASP A 92 20.51 -14.67 -1.43
N ASN A 93 19.22 -14.34 -1.26
CA ASN A 93 18.10 -15.14 -1.73
C ASN A 93 17.45 -14.58 -3.00
N MET A 94 17.39 -13.25 -3.14
CA MET A 94 16.75 -12.56 -4.25
C MET A 94 17.69 -12.42 -5.46
N ARG A 95 19.02 -12.36 -5.24
CA ARG A 95 20.00 -12.23 -6.34
C ARG A 95 19.88 -13.33 -7.38
N LEU A 96 20.17 -12.96 -8.62
CA LEU A 96 20.41 -13.87 -9.73
C LEU A 96 21.90 -14.22 -9.83
N VAL A 97 22.20 -15.30 -10.53
CA VAL A 97 23.54 -15.70 -10.97
C VAL A 97 23.54 -15.71 -12.49
N TYR A 98 24.31 -14.81 -13.09
CA TYR A 98 24.49 -14.73 -14.54
C TYR A 98 25.54 -15.72 -15.01
N ASP A 99 25.24 -16.44 -16.08
CA ASP A 99 26.09 -17.42 -16.73
C ASP A 99 26.55 -16.87 -18.09
N ASN A 100 27.86 -16.73 -18.27
CA ASN A 100 28.46 -16.14 -19.45
C ASN A 100 28.58 -17.13 -20.64
N GLU A 101 28.44 -18.43 -20.42
CA GLU A 101 28.38 -19.43 -21.49
C GLU A 101 26.94 -19.51 -22.04
N THR A 102 25.93 -19.60 -21.17
CA THR A 102 24.52 -19.69 -21.61
C THR A 102 23.86 -18.36 -21.91
N ARG A 103 24.44 -17.23 -21.47
CA ARG A 103 23.90 -15.85 -21.63
C ARG A 103 22.53 -15.65 -20.94
N THR A 104 22.33 -16.33 -19.82
CA THR A 104 21.07 -16.31 -19.05
C THR A 104 21.32 -16.20 -17.55
N THR A 105 20.25 -16.06 -16.75
CA THR A 105 20.33 -15.97 -15.30
C THR A 105 19.60 -17.10 -14.59
N SER A 106 20.23 -17.65 -13.55
CA SER A 106 19.65 -18.62 -12.61
C SER A 106 19.41 -17.99 -11.24
N ASN A 107 18.58 -18.61 -10.39
CA ASN A 107 18.46 -18.20 -8.99
C ASN A 107 19.75 -18.50 -8.21
N ALA A 108 19.95 -17.84 -7.07
CA ALA A 108 21.02 -18.20 -6.13
C ALA A 108 21.00 -19.71 -5.76
N PRO A 109 22.17 -20.35 -5.53
CA PRO A 109 22.25 -21.79 -5.27
C PRO A 109 21.35 -22.26 -4.13
N GLY A 110 20.51 -23.26 -4.42
CA GLY A 110 19.52 -23.78 -3.48
C GLY A 110 18.34 -22.85 -3.19
N VAL A 111 18.02 -21.91 -4.08
CA VAL A 111 16.85 -21.04 -3.97
C VAL A 111 15.88 -21.27 -5.12
N THR A 112 14.66 -21.70 -4.81
CA THR A 112 13.57 -21.82 -5.79
C THR A 112 12.62 -20.65 -5.61
N ILE A 113 12.52 -19.78 -6.61
CA ILE A 113 11.61 -18.64 -6.65
C ILE A 113 10.41 -18.94 -7.57
N ARG A 114 9.23 -18.43 -7.22
CA ARG A 114 8.02 -18.44 -8.05
C ARG A 114 7.25 -17.13 -7.92
N VAL A 115 6.45 -16.82 -8.94
CA VAL A 115 5.60 -15.62 -8.99
C VAL A 115 4.14 -16.05 -8.82
N PRO A 116 3.49 -15.77 -7.67
CA PRO A 116 2.13 -16.21 -7.41
C PRO A 116 1.08 -15.41 -8.19
N GLY A 117 -0.13 -15.95 -8.26
CA GLY A 117 -1.34 -15.20 -8.63
C GLY A 117 -1.50 -14.85 -10.11
N PHE A 118 -0.74 -15.45 -11.04
CA PHE A 118 -0.92 -15.22 -12.48
C PHE A 118 -2.38 -15.44 -12.93
N GLY A 119 -2.93 -14.48 -13.68
CA GLY A 119 -4.34 -14.42 -14.05
C GLY A 119 -5.26 -13.79 -12.99
N ASN A 120 -4.92 -13.82 -11.70
CA ASN A 120 -5.63 -13.11 -10.63
C ASN A 120 -4.98 -11.72 -10.39
N THR A 121 -5.56 -10.87 -9.54
CA THR A 121 -4.98 -9.56 -9.21
C THR A 121 -4.24 -9.52 -7.87
N THR A 122 -4.34 -10.56 -7.03
CA THR A 122 -3.89 -10.58 -5.62
C THR A 122 -2.37 -10.58 -5.39
N SER A 123 -1.58 -10.56 -6.46
CA SER A 123 -0.13 -10.42 -6.43
C SER A 123 0.37 -9.13 -7.09
N VAL A 124 -0.55 -8.26 -7.52
CA VAL A 124 -0.28 -6.95 -8.15
C VAL A 124 -1.17 -5.83 -7.60
N ASP A 125 -2.10 -6.11 -6.69
CA ASP A 125 -2.90 -5.11 -5.97
C ASP A 125 -2.09 -4.50 -4.82
N TRP A 126 -1.52 -5.37 -3.98
CA TRP A 126 -0.61 -5.08 -2.88
C TRP A 126 0.67 -5.90 -3.05
N LEU A 127 1.84 -5.28 -2.91
CA LEU A 127 3.14 -5.98 -3.00
C LEU A 127 3.47 -6.76 -1.73
N ASP A 128 2.95 -6.35 -0.57
CA ASP A 128 3.11 -7.03 0.71
C ASP A 128 1.76 -7.65 1.11
N PRO A 129 1.66 -8.98 1.31
CA PRO A 129 0.40 -9.67 1.68
C PRO A 129 -0.25 -9.18 2.98
N SER A 130 0.45 -8.40 3.82
CA SER A 130 -0.13 -7.73 4.99
C SER A 130 -0.99 -6.50 4.64
N GLN A 131 -0.99 -6.06 3.38
CA GLN A 131 -1.79 -4.94 2.84
C GLN A 131 -1.51 -3.58 3.48
N ILE A 132 -0.31 -3.41 4.04
CA ILE A 132 0.16 -2.12 4.56
C ILE A 132 0.24 -1.05 3.46
N SER A 133 -0.16 0.19 3.78
CA SER A 133 -0.28 1.30 2.83
C SER A 133 0.88 1.51 1.82
N PRO A 134 2.18 1.34 2.15
CA PRO A 134 3.27 1.55 1.20
C PRO A 134 3.36 0.49 0.11
N SER A 135 2.76 -0.69 0.31
CA SER A 135 2.78 -1.77 -0.68
C SER A 135 1.62 -1.66 -1.69
N SER A 136 0.78 -0.62 -1.57
CA SER A 136 -0.30 -0.36 -2.53
C SER A 136 0.24 -0.13 -3.94
N TYR A 137 -0.26 -0.91 -4.90
CA TYR A 137 0.19 -0.86 -6.28
C TYR A 137 -1.02 -0.67 -7.23
N PHE A 138 -1.51 -1.70 -7.94
CA PHE A 138 -2.73 -1.53 -8.76
C PHE A 138 -4.03 -1.47 -7.96
N ILE A 139 -4.02 -1.59 -6.62
CA ILE A 139 -5.25 -1.67 -5.80
C ILE A 139 -6.26 -0.54 -6.09
N ASN A 140 -5.82 0.69 -6.34
CA ASN A 140 -6.72 1.81 -6.66
C ASN A 140 -7.44 1.62 -8.02
N ILE A 141 -6.72 1.12 -9.03
CA ILE A 141 -7.25 0.80 -10.36
C ILE A 141 -8.18 -0.41 -10.28
N ILE A 142 -7.84 -1.41 -9.47
CA ILE A 142 -8.68 -2.61 -9.27
C ILE A 142 -9.97 -2.25 -8.52
N GLN A 143 -9.90 -1.44 -7.46
CA GLN A 143 -11.08 -0.97 -6.73
C GLN A 143 -12.00 -0.11 -7.61
N LEU A 144 -11.44 0.75 -8.47
CA LEU A 144 -12.21 1.47 -9.49
C LEU A 144 -12.95 0.49 -10.41
N LEU A 145 -12.24 -0.46 -11.03
CA LEU A 145 -12.85 -1.41 -11.97
C LEU A 145 -13.93 -2.27 -11.28
N VAL A 146 -13.66 -2.79 -10.09
CA VAL A 146 -14.65 -3.55 -9.31
C VAL A 146 -15.88 -2.69 -8.94
N THR A 147 -15.71 -1.39 -8.74
CA THR A 147 -16.83 -0.44 -8.54
C THR A 147 -17.64 -0.22 -9.82
N GLU A 148 -17.02 -0.30 -11.01
CA GLU A 148 -17.71 -0.34 -12.31
C GLU A 148 -18.32 -1.72 -12.63
N GLY A 149 -18.24 -2.70 -11.71
CA GLY A 149 -18.85 -4.03 -11.85
C GLY A 149 -17.92 -5.15 -12.32
N TYR A 150 -16.61 -4.90 -12.41
CA TYR A 150 -15.62 -5.95 -12.73
C TYR A 150 -15.44 -6.97 -11.60
N ARG A 151 -14.90 -8.13 -11.94
CA ARG A 151 -14.62 -9.31 -11.10
C ARG A 151 -13.19 -9.78 -11.36
N SER A 152 -12.38 -9.81 -10.30
CA SER A 152 -11.02 -10.36 -10.35
C SER A 152 -11.03 -11.82 -10.82
N GLY A 153 -10.06 -12.17 -11.67
CA GLY A 153 -9.92 -13.51 -12.25
C GLY A 153 -10.86 -13.79 -13.43
N ILE A 154 -11.71 -12.85 -13.84
CA ILE A 154 -12.61 -13.04 -15.00
C ILE A 154 -12.45 -11.91 -16.02
N ASP A 155 -12.83 -10.69 -15.66
CA ASP A 155 -12.83 -9.52 -16.56
C ASP A 155 -11.82 -8.46 -16.12
N VAL A 156 -11.26 -8.54 -14.90
CA VAL A 156 -9.95 -7.95 -14.57
C VAL A 156 -8.98 -9.06 -14.12
N ARG A 157 -7.80 -9.11 -14.75
CA ARG A 157 -6.77 -10.14 -14.58
C ARG A 157 -5.42 -9.46 -14.35
N GLY A 158 -4.52 -10.06 -13.58
CA GLY A 158 -3.12 -9.64 -13.47
C GLY A 158 -2.19 -10.56 -14.26
N ALA A 159 -1.12 -9.99 -14.82
CA ALA A 159 -0.03 -10.72 -15.48
C ALA A 159 1.32 -10.41 -14.80
N PRO A 160 1.53 -10.87 -13.55
CA PRO A 160 2.81 -10.75 -12.85
C PRO A 160 3.90 -11.60 -13.51
N TYR A 161 5.18 -11.23 -13.30
CA TYR A 161 6.35 -11.93 -13.84
C TYR A 161 7.55 -11.77 -12.90
N ASP A 162 8.64 -12.49 -13.20
CA ASP A 162 9.91 -12.33 -12.49
C ASP A 162 10.57 -11.04 -12.96
N PHE A 163 10.28 -9.94 -12.25
CA PHE A 163 10.70 -8.59 -12.64
C PHE A 163 12.22 -8.38 -12.61
N ARG A 164 13.00 -9.33 -12.10
CA ARG A 164 14.47 -9.31 -12.18
C ARG A 164 14.98 -9.59 -13.61
N LYS A 165 14.19 -10.29 -14.43
CA LYS A 165 14.59 -10.78 -15.76
C LYS A 165 14.25 -9.81 -16.89
N GLY A 166 15.11 -9.77 -17.91
CA GLY A 166 14.87 -9.06 -19.16
C GLY A 166 14.01 -9.86 -20.15
N PRO A 167 13.52 -9.25 -21.25
CA PRO A 167 12.66 -9.94 -22.22
C PRO A 167 13.31 -11.16 -22.91
N ASN A 168 14.65 -11.19 -22.95
CA ASN A 168 15.45 -12.31 -23.43
C ASN A 168 15.18 -13.61 -22.66
N GLU A 169 14.74 -13.52 -21.40
CA GLU A 169 14.48 -14.68 -20.51
C GLU A 169 12.99 -14.87 -20.16
N LEU A 170 12.09 -14.10 -20.78
CA LEU A 170 10.65 -14.09 -20.46
C LEU A 170 9.76 -14.76 -21.54
N SER A 171 10.33 -15.64 -22.36
CA SER A 171 9.63 -16.35 -23.44
C SER A 171 8.40 -17.15 -22.96
N GLU A 172 8.51 -17.87 -21.83
CA GLU A 172 7.38 -18.57 -21.22
C GLU A 172 6.29 -17.58 -20.74
N TYR A 173 6.69 -16.48 -20.10
CA TYR A 173 5.75 -15.44 -19.66
C TYR A 173 4.98 -14.83 -20.85
N PHE A 174 5.64 -14.56 -21.98
CA PHE A 174 4.96 -14.05 -23.18
C PHE A 174 3.93 -15.05 -23.75
N ASN A 175 4.23 -16.35 -23.72
CA ASN A 175 3.28 -17.39 -24.10
C ASN A 175 2.10 -17.45 -23.10
N SER A 176 2.37 -17.32 -21.80
CA SER A 176 1.33 -17.25 -20.76
C SER A 176 0.47 -15.99 -20.87
N VAL A 177 1.03 -14.83 -21.24
CA VAL A 177 0.28 -13.59 -21.52
C VAL A 177 -0.61 -13.75 -22.75
N LYS A 178 -0.11 -14.40 -23.81
CA LYS A 178 -0.91 -14.73 -24.99
C LYS A 178 -2.10 -15.61 -24.60
N ASN A 179 -1.85 -16.73 -23.94
CA ASN A 179 -2.89 -17.66 -23.49
C ASN A 179 -3.91 -16.97 -22.56
N LEU A 180 -3.44 -16.16 -21.60
CA LEU A 180 -4.28 -15.34 -20.72
C LEU A 180 -5.18 -14.38 -21.52
N THR A 181 -4.67 -13.77 -22.59
CA THR A 181 -5.45 -12.87 -23.45
C THR A 181 -6.55 -13.63 -24.18
N GLU A 182 -6.25 -14.80 -24.73
CA GLU A 182 -7.20 -15.62 -25.48
C GLU A 182 -8.27 -16.22 -24.54
N GLU A 183 -7.89 -16.71 -23.36
CA GLU A 183 -8.81 -17.15 -22.29
C GLU A 183 -9.74 -16.00 -21.85
N THR A 184 -9.18 -14.82 -21.56
CA THR A 184 -9.93 -13.63 -21.12
C THR A 184 -10.89 -13.14 -22.21
N TYR A 185 -10.56 -13.30 -23.49
CA TYR A 185 -11.42 -12.94 -24.61
C TYR A 185 -12.66 -13.83 -24.66
N GLU A 186 -12.49 -15.15 -24.63
CA GLU A 186 -13.60 -16.11 -24.72
C GLU A 186 -14.48 -16.08 -23.47
N LEU A 187 -13.89 -16.03 -22.26
CA LEU A 187 -14.63 -15.89 -20.99
C LEU A 187 -15.56 -14.66 -20.94
N ASN A 188 -15.22 -13.60 -21.68
CA ASN A 188 -15.93 -12.34 -21.67
C ASN A 188 -16.71 -12.09 -22.97
N GLN A 189 -17.29 -13.14 -23.55
CA GLN A 189 -18.17 -13.07 -24.72
C GLN A 189 -17.46 -12.43 -25.92
N GLN A 190 -16.23 -12.89 -26.18
CA GLN A 190 -15.40 -12.47 -27.31
C GLN A 190 -15.17 -10.94 -27.37
N THR A 191 -14.86 -10.36 -26.19
CA THR A 191 -14.63 -8.93 -26.04
C THR A 191 -13.15 -8.61 -25.98
N LYS A 192 -12.67 -7.72 -26.86
CA LYS A 192 -11.27 -7.30 -26.93
C LYS A 192 -10.75 -6.69 -25.62
N ILE A 193 -9.53 -7.04 -25.26
CA ILE A 193 -8.87 -6.71 -23.99
C ILE A 193 -8.24 -5.31 -24.06
N THR A 194 -8.41 -4.50 -23.00
CA THR A 194 -7.55 -3.33 -22.74
C THR A 194 -6.41 -3.76 -21.82
N PHE A 195 -5.17 -3.61 -22.26
CA PHE A 195 -4.02 -3.78 -21.37
C PHE A 195 -3.81 -2.49 -20.57
N VAL A 196 -3.44 -2.59 -19.29
CA VAL A 196 -2.94 -1.47 -18.49
C VAL A 196 -1.57 -1.87 -17.95
N CYS A 197 -0.53 -1.23 -18.45
CA CYS A 197 0.85 -1.47 -18.03
C CYS A 197 1.37 -0.30 -17.17
N HIS A 198 2.33 -0.59 -16.30
CA HIS A 198 3.05 0.43 -15.53
C HIS A 198 4.57 0.30 -15.73
N SER A 199 5.27 1.44 -15.85
CA SER A 199 6.73 1.52 -15.86
C SER A 199 7.36 0.54 -16.88
N MET A 200 8.32 -0.31 -16.47
CA MET A 200 8.96 -1.34 -17.30
C MET A 200 7.99 -2.33 -17.97
N GLY A 201 6.81 -2.56 -17.40
CA GLY A 201 5.78 -3.42 -18.00
C GLY A 201 5.28 -2.91 -19.36
N CYS A 202 5.48 -1.62 -19.65
CA CYS A 202 5.06 -1.02 -20.90
C CYS A 202 5.97 -1.33 -22.10
N PRO A 203 7.29 -1.06 -22.08
CA PRO A 203 8.18 -1.53 -23.14
C PRO A 203 8.17 -3.07 -23.26
N LEU A 204 8.00 -3.80 -22.14
CA LEU A 204 7.82 -5.26 -22.15
C LEU A 204 6.57 -5.71 -22.96
N MET A 205 5.43 -5.02 -22.80
CA MET A 205 4.23 -5.30 -23.61
C MET A 205 4.34 -4.80 -25.05
N SER A 206 5.06 -3.71 -25.31
CA SER A 206 5.33 -3.27 -26.68
C SER A 206 6.20 -4.28 -27.43
N TYR A 207 7.22 -4.85 -26.77
CA TYR A 207 7.97 -5.98 -27.32
C TYR A 207 7.05 -7.17 -27.62
N PHE A 208 6.19 -7.57 -26.67
CA PHE A 208 5.22 -8.64 -26.87
C PHE A 208 4.30 -8.41 -28.09
N PHE A 209 3.75 -7.20 -28.25
CA PHE A 209 2.91 -6.87 -29.41
C PHE A 209 3.70 -6.82 -30.73
N ASN A 210 5.00 -6.51 -30.70
CA ASN A 210 5.85 -6.65 -31.89
C ASN A 210 6.13 -8.13 -32.24
N GLN A 211 5.98 -9.08 -31.31
CA GLN A 211 6.01 -10.53 -31.60
C GLN A 211 4.67 -11.13 -32.07
N GLN A 212 3.55 -10.42 -31.93
CA GLN A 212 2.23 -10.93 -32.37
C GLN A 212 1.83 -10.40 -33.75
N SER A 213 1.25 -11.29 -34.58
CA SER A 213 0.74 -10.92 -35.89
C SER A 213 -0.36 -9.87 -35.81
N GLN A 214 -0.49 -9.03 -36.83
CA GLN A 214 -1.48 -7.95 -36.82
C GLN A 214 -2.91 -8.50 -36.73
N ALA A 215 -3.21 -9.63 -37.38
CA ALA A 215 -4.51 -10.30 -37.27
C ALA A 215 -4.82 -10.80 -35.84
N TRP A 216 -3.81 -11.23 -35.07
CA TRP A 216 -4.00 -11.57 -33.66
C TRP A 216 -4.32 -10.33 -32.82
N LYS A 217 -3.55 -9.25 -33.02
CA LYS A 217 -3.76 -7.96 -32.32
C LYS A 217 -5.13 -7.37 -32.65
N ASP A 218 -5.51 -7.37 -33.92
CA ASP A 218 -6.80 -6.89 -34.38
C ASP A 218 -7.97 -7.78 -33.93
N LYS A 219 -7.77 -9.09 -33.66
CA LYS A 219 -8.81 -9.93 -33.04
C LYS A 219 -8.94 -9.62 -31.55
N TYR A 220 -7.85 -9.72 -30.78
CA TYR A 220 -7.90 -9.83 -29.32
C TYR A 220 -7.68 -8.52 -28.55
N VAL A 221 -6.93 -7.56 -29.10
CA VAL A 221 -6.53 -6.33 -28.38
C VAL A 221 -7.44 -5.17 -28.76
N LYS A 222 -7.89 -4.42 -27.75
CA LYS A 222 -8.61 -3.15 -27.91
C LYS A 222 -7.63 -1.98 -27.89
N ALA A 223 -6.89 -1.86 -26.80
CA ALA A 223 -5.94 -0.79 -26.56
C ALA A 223 -4.89 -1.16 -25.51
N LEU A 224 -3.78 -0.44 -25.49
CA LEU A 224 -2.80 -0.39 -24.41
C LEU A 224 -2.89 0.96 -23.69
N VAL A 225 -3.22 0.96 -22.41
CA VAL A 225 -2.99 2.11 -21.52
C VAL A 225 -1.63 1.94 -20.89
N SER A 226 -0.75 2.91 -21.10
CA SER A 226 0.57 2.98 -20.48
C SER A 226 0.56 4.03 -19.38
N LEU A 227 1.00 3.63 -18.19
CA LEU A 227 1.19 4.49 -17.03
C LEU A 227 2.70 4.60 -16.76
N ALA A 228 3.25 5.81 -16.85
CA ALA A 228 4.68 6.10 -16.64
C ALA A 228 5.64 5.18 -17.42
N GLY A 229 5.29 4.81 -18.66
CA GLY A 229 6.03 3.83 -19.46
C GLY A 229 7.48 4.24 -19.72
N ALA A 230 8.43 3.42 -19.26
CA ALA A 230 9.87 3.70 -19.32
C ALA A 230 10.51 3.34 -20.68
N TRP A 231 9.90 3.81 -21.77
CA TRP A 231 10.09 3.28 -23.12
C TRP A 231 11.55 3.22 -23.61
N GLY A 232 12.34 4.27 -23.36
CA GLY A 232 13.75 4.37 -23.77
C GLY A 232 14.75 4.12 -22.63
N GLY A 233 14.30 3.52 -21.51
CA GLY A 233 15.06 3.43 -20.28
C GLY A 233 15.08 4.73 -19.46
N ALA A 234 15.93 4.80 -18.44
CA ALA A 234 16.09 5.95 -17.56
C ALA A 234 17.52 6.06 -16.99
N VAL A 235 18.03 7.28 -16.79
CA VAL A 235 19.40 7.48 -16.27
C VAL A 235 19.54 6.98 -14.82
N LYS A 236 18.43 6.88 -14.09
CA LYS A 236 18.37 6.22 -12.77
C LYS A 236 18.89 4.78 -12.79
N ALA A 237 18.77 4.03 -13.90
CA ALA A 237 19.35 2.69 -14.00
C ALA A 237 20.89 2.71 -13.83
N MET A 238 21.57 3.72 -14.38
CA MET A 238 23.01 3.91 -14.16
C MET A 238 23.33 4.21 -12.69
N LYS A 239 22.48 4.98 -12.00
CA LYS A 239 22.63 5.20 -10.54
C LYS A 239 22.48 3.87 -9.79
N THR A 240 21.50 3.05 -10.12
CA THR A 240 21.28 1.76 -9.46
C THR A 240 22.47 0.82 -9.66
N PHE A 241 23.05 0.72 -10.85
CA PHE A 241 24.30 -0.03 -11.06
C PHE A 241 25.49 0.56 -10.30
N ALA A 242 25.67 1.88 -10.33
CA ALA A 242 26.82 2.57 -9.74
C ALA A 242 26.72 2.67 -8.20
N ALA A 243 25.74 3.42 -7.69
CA ALA A 243 25.53 3.77 -6.28
C ALA A 243 24.52 2.85 -5.55
N GLY A 244 23.63 2.20 -6.29
CA GLY A 244 22.46 1.50 -5.74
C GLY A 244 21.25 2.42 -5.55
N GLU A 245 20.11 1.80 -5.22
CA GLU A 245 18.90 2.50 -4.77
C GLU A 245 18.35 1.93 -3.47
N ASN A 246 17.85 2.80 -2.59
CA ASN A 246 17.14 2.41 -1.37
C ASN A 246 15.63 2.18 -1.58
N LEU A 247 15.18 2.17 -2.85
CA LEU A 247 13.79 1.97 -3.26
C LEU A 247 12.79 2.98 -2.62
N GLY A 248 13.27 4.16 -2.22
CA GLY A 248 12.48 5.18 -1.53
C GLY A 248 12.34 4.96 -0.02
N VAL A 249 12.91 3.88 0.54
CA VAL A 249 12.83 3.51 1.95
C VAL A 249 14.19 3.77 2.60
N PHE A 250 14.30 4.85 3.39
CA PHE A 250 15.57 5.30 3.97
C PHE A 250 16.29 4.28 4.87
N VAL A 251 15.58 3.29 5.38
CA VAL A 251 16.10 2.20 6.22
C VAL A 251 16.89 1.15 5.40
N ILE A 252 16.70 1.10 4.09
CA ILE A 252 17.39 0.18 3.18
C ILE A 252 18.78 0.73 2.84
N SER A 253 19.82 -0.04 3.15
CA SER A 253 21.18 0.27 2.70
C SER A 253 21.28 0.10 1.18
N GLN A 254 21.39 1.22 0.46
CA GLN A 254 21.60 1.22 -1.00
C GLN A 254 22.85 0.40 -1.39
N ILE A 255 23.89 0.39 -0.56
CA ILE A 255 25.15 -0.33 -0.82
C ILE A 255 24.97 -1.85 -0.67
N ASN A 256 24.13 -2.31 0.27
CA ASN A 256 23.85 -3.74 0.43
C ASN A 256 22.94 -4.22 -0.71
N VAL A 257 21.85 -3.47 -0.99
CA VAL A 257 20.88 -3.85 -2.03
C VAL A 257 21.43 -3.65 -3.46
N ARG A 258 22.42 -2.78 -3.68
CA ARG A 258 23.22 -2.73 -4.93
C ARG A 258 23.75 -4.11 -5.35
N LYS A 259 24.08 -4.99 -4.39
CA LYS A 259 24.57 -6.35 -4.67
C LYS A 259 23.51 -7.28 -5.28
N GLU A 260 22.23 -7.02 -5.01
CA GLU A 260 21.10 -7.73 -5.62
C GLU A 260 20.70 -7.03 -6.93
N GLN A 261 20.47 -5.71 -6.89
CA GLN A 261 20.06 -4.90 -8.04
C GLN A 261 20.97 -5.06 -9.26
N ARG A 262 22.30 -5.12 -9.05
CA ARG A 262 23.29 -5.37 -10.11
C ARG A 262 23.05 -6.69 -10.86
N THR A 263 22.44 -7.70 -10.23
CA THR A 263 22.28 -9.05 -10.81
C THR A 263 21.08 -9.20 -11.74
N SER A 264 20.20 -8.19 -11.84
CA SER A 264 18.93 -8.26 -12.55
C SER A 264 19.03 -7.72 -13.99
N PRO A 265 18.92 -8.55 -15.05
CA PRO A 265 18.95 -8.07 -16.43
C PRO A 265 17.80 -7.11 -16.78
N SER A 266 16.73 -7.07 -16.00
CA SER A 266 15.70 -6.02 -16.12
C SER A 266 16.26 -4.61 -15.94
N LEU A 267 17.24 -4.42 -15.06
CA LEU A 267 17.92 -3.15 -14.86
C LEU A 267 18.79 -2.76 -16.08
N ALA A 268 19.41 -3.75 -16.72
CA ALA A 268 20.17 -3.57 -17.96
C ALA A 268 19.24 -3.20 -19.14
N TYR A 269 18.09 -3.85 -19.25
CA TYR A 269 17.03 -3.54 -20.22
C TYR A 269 16.47 -2.10 -20.05
N MET A 270 16.56 -1.54 -18.85
CA MET A 270 16.10 -0.19 -18.48
C MET A 270 17.18 0.91 -18.60
N MET A 271 18.36 0.58 -19.15
CA MET A 271 19.43 1.56 -19.41
C MET A 271 19.06 2.57 -20.50
N PRO A 272 19.60 3.80 -20.50
CA PRO A 272 19.32 4.82 -21.51
C PRO A 272 19.63 4.37 -22.95
N SER A 273 18.64 4.44 -23.84
CA SER A 273 18.82 4.12 -25.27
C SER A 273 19.36 5.29 -26.09
N ASP A 274 20.29 4.94 -26.97
CA ASP A 274 20.77 5.64 -28.17
C ASP A 274 19.70 6.22 -29.10
N MET A 275 18.46 5.75 -29.06
CA MET A 275 17.36 6.40 -29.77
C MET A 275 16.82 7.66 -29.04
N PHE A 276 17.22 7.93 -27.79
CA PHE A 276 16.70 9.01 -26.95
C PHE A 276 17.76 9.89 -26.27
N TRP A 277 18.99 9.41 -26.13
CA TRP A 277 20.16 10.19 -25.71
C TRP A 277 21.14 10.31 -26.87
N ALA A 278 21.83 11.45 -26.99
CA ALA A 278 22.77 11.64 -28.09
C ALA A 278 24.09 10.87 -27.85
N PRO A 279 24.81 10.41 -28.88
CA PRO A 279 26.06 9.67 -28.71
C PRO A 279 27.16 10.42 -27.95
N ASP A 280 27.13 11.75 -27.93
CA ASP A 280 28.04 12.65 -27.21
C ASP A 280 27.45 13.19 -25.90
N GLU A 281 26.24 12.79 -25.53
CA GLU A 281 25.57 13.22 -24.31
C GLU A 281 26.15 12.53 -23.07
N ILE A 282 26.78 13.31 -22.21
CA ILE A 282 27.42 12.84 -20.98
C ILE A 282 26.33 12.47 -19.96
N LEU A 283 26.28 11.20 -19.54
CA LEU A 283 25.37 10.66 -18.53
C LEU A 283 26.00 10.63 -17.14
N VAL A 284 27.31 10.35 -17.07
CA VAL A 284 28.09 10.28 -15.82
C VAL A 284 29.40 11.05 -16.00
N THR A 285 29.76 11.87 -15.01
CA THR A 285 31.01 12.63 -14.95
C THR A 285 31.78 12.26 -13.68
N THR A 286 33.09 12.06 -13.81
CA THR A 286 34.05 11.86 -12.70
C THR A 286 35.24 12.81 -12.86
N ASP A 287 36.15 12.86 -11.89
CA ASP A 287 37.40 13.64 -12.00
C ASP A 287 38.39 13.09 -13.05
N LYS A 288 38.16 11.87 -13.57
CA LYS A 288 39.03 11.19 -14.55
C LYS A 288 38.41 11.07 -15.95
N LYS A 289 37.08 10.93 -16.03
CA LYS A 289 36.36 10.47 -17.22
C LYS A 289 34.90 10.91 -17.24
N ASN A 290 34.39 11.19 -18.44
CA ASN A 290 32.97 11.27 -18.74
C ASN A 290 32.52 9.98 -19.43
N TYR A 291 31.27 9.56 -19.17
CA TYR A 291 30.64 8.41 -19.81
C TYR A 291 29.35 8.85 -20.50
N THR A 292 29.25 8.53 -21.78
CA THR A 292 28.06 8.64 -22.64
C THR A 292 27.43 7.26 -22.83
N ILE A 293 26.37 7.17 -23.64
CA ILE A 293 25.83 5.89 -24.11
C ILE A 293 26.84 5.00 -24.86
N ARG A 294 27.91 5.58 -25.43
CA ARG A 294 28.98 4.80 -26.10
C ARG A 294 29.96 4.17 -25.13
N ASP A 295 30.04 4.67 -23.90
CA ASP A 295 31.06 4.30 -22.91
C ASP A 295 30.55 3.27 -21.89
N PHE A 296 29.42 2.60 -22.16
CA PHE A 296 28.83 1.61 -21.25
C PHE A 296 29.79 0.45 -20.92
N TYR A 297 30.62 -0.01 -21.86
CA TYR A 297 31.63 -1.03 -21.59
C TYR A 297 32.58 -0.57 -20.46
N ASP A 298 33.19 0.60 -20.64
CA ASP A 298 34.14 1.15 -19.67
C ASP A 298 33.48 1.51 -18.34
N PHE A 299 32.25 2.05 -18.38
CA PHE A 299 31.45 2.30 -17.18
C PHE A 299 31.30 1.03 -16.34
N PHE A 300 31.00 -0.11 -16.96
CA PHE A 300 30.87 -1.39 -16.25
C PHE A 300 32.21 -1.96 -15.75
N GLN A 301 33.34 -1.65 -16.39
CA GLN A 301 34.66 -1.93 -15.81
C GLN A 301 34.93 -1.03 -14.58
N ASP A 302 34.74 0.28 -14.74
CA ASP A 302 35.13 1.29 -13.74
C ASP A 302 34.28 1.24 -12.45
N ILE A 303 33.07 0.65 -12.48
CA ILE A 303 32.23 0.40 -11.27
C ILE A 303 32.45 -0.99 -10.63
N ASP A 304 33.44 -1.76 -11.11
CA ASP A 304 33.69 -3.16 -10.74
C ASP A 304 32.44 -4.06 -10.94
N PHE A 305 31.90 -4.05 -12.17
CA PHE A 305 30.79 -4.93 -12.55
C PHE A 305 30.73 -5.22 -14.07
N PRO A 306 31.76 -5.83 -14.68
CA PRO A 306 31.82 -6.07 -16.13
C PRO A 306 30.63 -6.88 -16.67
N VAL A 307 30.04 -7.76 -15.85
CA VAL A 307 28.85 -8.57 -16.18
C VAL A 307 27.64 -7.71 -16.56
N GLY A 308 27.51 -6.48 -16.03
CA GLY A 308 26.42 -5.58 -16.39
C GLY A 308 26.43 -5.17 -17.87
N TYR A 309 27.60 -5.08 -18.50
CA TYR A 309 27.72 -4.82 -19.93
C TYR A 309 27.25 -6.02 -20.77
N GLU A 310 27.47 -7.24 -20.27
CA GLU A 310 26.99 -8.46 -20.91
C GLU A 310 25.46 -8.53 -20.89
N MET A 311 24.85 -8.22 -19.74
CA MET A 311 23.39 -8.08 -19.62
C MET A 311 22.82 -6.97 -20.52
N VAL A 312 23.52 -5.85 -20.69
CA VAL A 312 23.09 -4.78 -21.62
C VAL A 312 23.11 -5.28 -23.06
N LYS A 313 24.17 -5.97 -23.51
CA LYS A 313 24.22 -6.56 -24.86
C LYS A 313 23.11 -7.58 -25.10
N ASP A 314 22.82 -8.43 -24.11
CA ASP A 314 21.79 -9.47 -24.23
C ASP A 314 20.36 -8.88 -24.28
N THR A 315 20.12 -7.71 -23.67
CA THR A 315 18.81 -7.05 -23.61
C THR A 315 18.59 -5.95 -24.66
N TYR A 316 19.65 -5.34 -25.18
CA TYR A 316 19.61 -4.24 -26.16
C TYR A 316 18.73 -4.50 -27.40
N PRO A 317 18.77 -5.69 -28.06
CA PRO A 317 17.90 -5.97 -29.21
C PRO A 317 16.40 -5.95 -28.85
N PHE A 318 16.07 -6.40 -27.64
CA PHE A 318 14.69 -6.48 -27.16
C PHE A 318 14.13 -5.10 -26.81
N ALA A 319 14.97 -4.20 -26.29
CA ALA A 319 14.61 -2.79 -26.07
C ALA A 319 14.30 -2.10 -27.41
N HIS A 320 15.16 -2.31 -28.41
CA HIS A 320 14.95 -1.79 -29.77
C HIS A 320 13.67 -2.30 -30.42
N ILE A 321 13.39 -3.60 -30.33
CA ILE A 321 12.14 -4.18 -30.86
C ILE A 321 10.92 -3.64 -30.10
N GLY A 322 11.02 -3.44 -28.78
CA GLY A 322 9.96 -2.80 -27.97
C GLY A 322 9.68 -1.33 -28.33
N LEU A 323 10.58 -0.67 -29.05
CA LEU A 323 10.45 0.72 -29.50
C LEU A 323 9.89 0.87 -30.93
N ASN A 324 9.58 -0.24 -31.62
CA ASN A 324 8.81 -0.25 -32.86
C ASN A 324 7.31 -0.01 -32.60
N PRO A 325 6.56 0.62 -33.55
CA PRO A 325 5.12 0.86 -33.38
C PRO A 325 4.34 -0.44 -33.11
N PRO A 326 3.67 -0.60 -31.96
CA PRO A 326 3.14 -1.89 -31.54
C PRO A 326 1.92 -2.37 -32.36
N GLY A 327 1.30 -1.52 -33.17
CA GLY A 327 0.15 -1.90 -34.01
C GLY A 327 -1.15 -2.10 -33.23
N VAL A 328 -1.29 -1.39 -32.11
CA VAL A 328 -2.50 -1.36 -31.25
C VAL A 328 -2.85 0.09 -30.93
N GLU A 329 -4.10 0.38 -30.57
CA GLU A 329 -4.44 1.71 -30.05
C GLU A 329 -3.74 1.91 -28.71
N ILE A 330 -3.10 3.06 -28.48
CA ILE A 330 -2.33 3.33 -27.27
C ILE A 330 -2.68 4.67 -26.65
N HIS A 331 -2.77 4.69 -25.31
CA HIS A 331 -2.88 5.90 -24.51
C HIS A 331 -1.72 5.94 -23.51
N CYS A 332 -0.79 6.88 -23.68
CA CYS A 332 0.35 7.07 -22.77
C CYS A 332 0.04 8.18 -21.78
N LEU A 333 0.00 7.84 -20.49
CA LEU A 333 -0.22 8.73 -19.36
C LEU A 333 1.07 8.73 -18.51
N TYR A 334 1.62 9.90 -18.21
CA TYR A 334 2.92 10.00 -17.54
C TYR A 334 3.07 11.32 -16.79
N GLY A 335 3.91 11.31 -15.75
CA GLY A 335 4.30 12.51 -15.02
C GLY A 335 5.11 13.48 -15.88
N ALA A 336 4.93 14.77 -15.64
CA ALA A 336 5.72 15.85 -16.25
C ALA A 336 5.87 17.02 -15.26
N ASN A 337 6.89 17.85 -15.45
CA ASN A 337 7.35 18.90 -14.54
C ASN A 337 7.88 18.41 -13.18
N VAL A 338 8.22 17.12 -13.03
CA VAL A 338 8.79 16.59 -11.78
C VAL A 338 10.32 16.74 -11.80
N THR A 339 10.78 17.92 -11.37
CA THR A 339 12.15 18.44 -11.60
C THR A 339 13.27 17.77 -10.80
N ASN A 340 12.97 16.74 -10.00
CA ASN A 340 13.97 15.92 -9.29
C ASN A 340 14.29 14.60 -10.03
N THR A 341 13.81 14.44 -11.26
CA THR A 341 14.17 13.29 -12.13
C THR A 341 15.67 13.33 -12.44
N ILE A 342 16.40 12.23 -12.21
CA ILE A 342 17.84 12.15 -12.49
C ILE A 342 18.08 12.24 -13.99
N ASP A 343 18.83 13.26 -14.44
CA ASP A 343 19.25 13.43 -15.84
C ASP A 343 20.73 13.09 -16.03
N ARG A 344 21.61 13.42 -15.06
CA ARG A 344 23.04 13.05 -15.07
C ARG A 344 23.59 12.82 -13.65
N LEU A 345 24.72 12.09 -13.56
CA LEU A 345 25.43 11.81 -12.31
C LEU A 345 26.80 12.53 -12.30
N ASP A 346 27.08 13.34 -11.28
CA ASP A 346 28.35 14.05 -11.12
C ASP A 346 29.10 13.55 -9.87
N TYR A 347 30.20 12.84 -10.06
CA TYR A 347 31.04 12.26 -9.01
C TYR A 347 32.30 13.09 -8.72
N ARG A 348 32.49 14.24 -9.38
CA ARG A 348 33.67 15.10 -9.17
C ARG A 348 33.75 15.60 -7.74
N GLY A 349 34.91 15.47 -7.11
CA GLY A 349 35.13 15.84 -5.71
C GLY A 349 34.35 14.98 -4.70
N THR A 350 33.83 13.81 -5.09
CA THR A 350 33.30 12.82 -4.15
C THR A 350 34.44 11.93 -3.62
N SER A 351 34.29 11.38 -2.42
CA SER A 351 35.35 10.59 -1.77
C SER A 351 35.60 9.23 -2.43
N HIS A 352 34.60 8.67 -3.11
CA HIS A 352 34.69 7.37 -3.78
C HIS A 352 33.65 7.24 -4.91
N PHE A 353 34.12 7.11 -6.15
CA PHE A 353 33.34 6.52 -7.23
C PHE A 353 33.33 4.99 -7.03
N PRO A 354 32.19 4.30 -7.09
CA PRO A 354 30.89 4.75 -7.62
C PRO A 354 29.79 5.06 -6.58
N ASP A 355 30.13 5.29 -5.30
CA ASP A 355 29.16 5.19 -4.20
C ASP A 355 28.11 6.32 -4.09
N ASN A 356 28.49 7.61 -4.14
CA ASN A 356 27.56 8.72 -3.86
C ASN A 356 27.73 9.91 -4.82
N PRO A 357 27.03 9.94 -5.97
CA PRO A 357 27.07 11.06 -6.90
C PRO A 357 26.24 12.25 -6.40
N LYS A 358 26.66 13.46 -6.78
CA LYS A 358 25.76 14.60 -6.89
C LYS A 358 24.80 14.35 -8.07
N LEU A 359 23.51 14.36 -7.79
CA LEU A 359 22.48 14.19 -8.82
C LEU A 359 22.27 15.52 -9.56
N ILE A 360 22.36 15.49 -10.89
CA ILE A 360 21.94 16.58 -11.76
C ILE A 360 20.56 16.19 -12.30
N THR A 361 19.55 16.99 -11.99
CA THR A 361 18.15 16.64 -12.28
C THR A 361 17.56 17.47 -13.42
N GLY A 362 16.53 16.91 -14.04
CA GLY A 362 15.76 17.49 -15.14
C GLY A 362 14.29 17.09 -15.06
N ASP A 363 13.59 17.18 -16.18
CA ASP A 363 12.15 16.91 -16.27
C ASP A 363 11.83 15.42 -16.49
N GLY A 364 10.66 15.00 -16.01
CA GLY A 364 10.16 13.64 -15.98
C GLY A 364 9.09 13.44 -14.90
N ASP A 365 9.11 12.27 -14.26
CA ASP A 365 8.20 11.85 -13.19
C ASP A 365 8.90 11.54 -11.84
N GLY A 366 10.18 11.91 -11.69
CA GLY A 366 11.03 11.61 -10.53
C GLY A 366 11.78 10.27 -10.63
N THR A 367 11.51 9.45 -11.66
CA THR A 367 12.21 8.18 -11.94
C THR A 367 12.65 8.06 -13.39
N VAL A 368 11.80 8.43 -14.34
CA VAL A 368 12.02 8.32 -15.79
C VAL A 368 12.06 9.71 -16.41
N ASN A 369 13.10 9.97 -17.22
CA ASN A 369 13.30 11.22 -17.95
C ASN A 369 12.15 11.49 -18.94
N ILE A 370 11.69 12.73 -19.05
CA ILE A 370 10.56 13.11 -19.91
C ILE A 370 10.72 12.61 -21.36
N ARG A 371 11.94 12.70 -21.91
CA ARG A 371 12.28 12.22 -23.27
C ARG A 371 11.96 10.73 -23.51
N SER A 372 12.03 9.91 -22.47
CA SER A 372 11.71 8.49 -22.47
C SER A 372 10.21 8.27 -22.28
N LEU A 373 9.58 8.95 -21.32
CA LEU A 373 8.12 8.91 -21.09
C LEU A 373 7.30 9.30 -22.34
N GLU A 374 7.75 10.33 -23.06
CA GLU A 374 7.07 10.82 -24.26
C GLU A 374 7.31 9.97 -25.52
N ALA A 375 8.19 8.96 -25.46
CA ALA A 375 8.67 8.20 -26.63
C ALA A 375 7.55 7.71 -27.56
N CYS A 376 6.45 7.21 -27.00
CA CYS A 376 5.33 6.68 -27.78
C CYS A 376 4.70 7.70 -28.73
N LYS A 377 4.87 9.02 -28.52
CA LYS A 377 4.47 10.06 -29.48
C LYS A 377 5.08 9.83 -30.86
N ARG A 378 6.29 9.26 -30.93
CA ARG A 378 7.02 8.92 -32.17
C ARG A 378 6.32 7.84 -33.02
N TRP A 379 5.33 7.13 -32.48
CA TRP A 379 4.50 6.16 -33.21
C TRP A 379 3.30 6.81 -33.91
N SER A 380 2.97 8.06 -33.59
CA SER A 380 1.91 8.80 -34.28
C SER A 380 2.19 8.89 -35.78
N GLY A 381 1.25 8.44 -36.61
CA GLY A 381 1.41 8.35 -38.07
C GLY A 381 2.29 7.18 -38.57
N LYS A 382 2.91 6.40 -37.69
CA LYS A 382 3.71 5.20 -38.05
C LYS A 382 2.94 3.88 -37.91
N GLN A 383 1.69 3.95 -37.46
CA GLN A 383 0.74 2.83 -37.38
C GLN A 383 -0.67 3.33 -37.68
N GLN A 384 -1.58 2.41 -38.05
CA GLN A 384 -2.98 2.75 -38.39
C GLN A 384 -3.81 3.09 -37.14
N GLN A 385 -3.55 2.37 -36.05
CA GLN A 385 -4.22 2.50 -34.75
C GLN A 385 -3.78 3.79 -34.04
N LYS A 386 -4.68 4.42 -33.27
CA LYS A 386 -4.43 5.75 -32.72
C LYS A 386 -3.40 5.75 -31.58
N VAL A 387 -2.67 6.85 -31.49
CA VAL A 387 -1.70 7.14 -30.44
C VAL A 387 -2.18 8.39 -29.72
N TYR A 388 -2.45 8.27 -28.42
CA TYR A 388 -2.84 9.35 -27.54
C TYR A 388 -1.75 9.55 -26.48
N SER A 389 -1.48 10.81 -26.14
CA SER A 389 -0.46 11.19 -25.15
C SER A 389 -1.08 12.19 -24.18
N GLN A 390 -0.93 11.95 -22.89
CA GLN A 390 -1.54 12.70 -21.81
C GLN A 390 -0.51 12.94 -20.70
N PRO A 391 0.28 14.04 -20.78
CA PRO A 391 1.12 14.44 -19.66
C PRO A 391 0.27 14.83 -18.44
N LEU A 392 0.83 14.64 -17.26
CA LEU A 392 0.20 14.87 -15.95
C LEU A 392 1.12 15.76 -15.10
N PRO A 393 0.86 17.08 -15.01
CA PRO A 393 1.73 18.00 -14.29
C PRO A 393 1.88 17.65 -12.81
N ASN A 394 3.11 17.55 -12.34
CA ASN A 394 3.51 17.29 -10.95
C ASN A 394 3.02 15.96 -10.36
N VAL A 395 2.70 14.96 -11.19
CA VAL A 395 2.40 13.59 -10.77
C VAL A 395 3.69 12.77 -10.85
N ASP A 396 4.11 12.16 -9.74
CA ASP A 396 5.30 11.31 -9.69
C ASP A 396 5.06 9.90 -10.28
N HIS A 397 6.15 9.17 -10.50
CA HIS A 397 6.17 7.83 -11.09
C HIS A 397 5.18 6.84 -10.45
N MET A 398 5.02 6.87 -9.12
CA MET A 398 4.10 5.98 -8.42
C MET A 398 2.72 6.61 -8.24
N GLY A 399 2.66 7.93 -8.08
CA GLY A 399 1.43 8.72 -7.99
C GLY A 399 0.47 8.49 -9.16
N VAL A 400 0.98 8.16 -10.36
CA VAL A 400 0.17 7.80 -11.55
C VAL A 400 -0.82 6.65 -11.29
N LEU A 401 -0.52 5.73 -10.36
CA LEU A 401 -1.39 4.57 -10.05
C LEU A 401 -2.60 4.94 -9.16
N ALA A 402 -2.54 6.09 -8.49
CA ALA A 402 -3.57 6.57 -7.56
C ALA A 402 -4.25 7.88 -8.00
N ASP A 403 -3.66 8.59 -8.99
CA ASP A 403 -4.19 9.86 -9.48
C ASP A 403 -5.63 9.75 -10.01
N GLN A 404 -6.44 10.74 -9.68
CA GLN A 404 -7.85 10.75 -10.00
C GLN A 404 -8.10 11.06 -11.48
N ALA A 405 -7.25 11.83 -12.15
CA ALA A 405 -7.39 12.05 -13.59
C ALA A 405 -7.02 10.78 -14.38
N VAL A 406 -5.96 10.06 -13.97
CA VAL A 406 -5.61 8.73 -14.51
C VAL A 406 -6.76 7.75 -14.33
N LEU A 407 -7.31 7.62 -13.11
CA LEU A 407 -8.41 6.70 -12.83
C LEU A 407 -9.66 7.00 -13.67
N GLN A 408 -10.06 8.28 -13.79
CA GLN A 408 -11.18 8.65 -14.68
C GLN A 408 -10.85 8.44 -16.18
N TYR A 409 -9.59 8.59 -16.59
CA TYR A 409 -9.15 8.30 -17.95
C TYR A 409 -9.21 6.81 -18.26
N ILE A 410 -8.73 5.93 -17.36
CA ILE A 410 -8.83 4.47 -17.50
C ILE A 410 -10.29 4.05 -17.63
N LYS A 411 -11.16 4.51 -16.72
CA LYS A 411 -12.62 4.29 -16.78
C LYS A 411 -13.21 4.70 -18.14
N LYS A 412 -12.84 5.88 -18.65
CA LYS A 412 -13.27 6.39 -19.96
C LYS A 412 -12.78 5.53 -21.14
N VAL A 413 -11.58 4.95 -21.07
CA VAL A 413 -11.05 4.06 -22.11
C VAL A 413 -11.75 2.71 -22.09
N VAL A 414 -11.91 2.09 -20.91
CA VAL A 414 -12.44 0.71 -20.82
C VAL A 414 -13.94 0.63 -21.09
N ASN A 415 -14.71 1.67 -20.76
CA ASN A 415 -16.16 1.73 -20.97
C ASN A 415 -16.51 1.91 -22.46
N MET A 416 -17.23 0.96 -23.07
CA MET A 416 -17.70 1.06 -24.46
C MET A 416 -19.22 1.27 -24.51
N CYS A 417 -19.67 2.25 -25.29
CA CYS A 417 -21.10 2.50 -25.47
C CYS A 417 -21.68 1.58 -26.56
N VAL A 418 -22.40 0.53 -26.15
CA VAL A 418 -23.14 -0.35 -27.05
C VAL A 418 -24.60 0.08 -27.09
N GLN A 419 -25.19 0.18 -28.28
CA GLN A 419 -26.64 0.37 -28.42
C GLN A 419 -27.32 -0.98 -28.48
N VAL A 420 -28.21 -1.25 -27.53
CA VAL A 420 -29.09 -2.43 -27.53
C VAL A 420 -30.51 -1.96 -27.79
N LEU A 421 -31.19 -2.57 -28.75
CA LEU A 421 -32.63 -2.45 -28.92
C LEU A 421 -33.29 -3.46 -27.97
N THR A 422 -34.25 -3.01 -27.18
CA THR A 422 -35.09 -3.89 -26.37
C THR A 422 -36.54 -3.47 -26.53
N LEU A 423 -37.41 -4.44 -26.81
CA LEU A 423 -38.85 -4.22 -26.84
C LEU A 423 -39.37 -4.31 -25.40
N LEU A 424 -40.04 -3.27 -24.93
CA LEU A 424 -40.54 -3.19 -23.55
C LEU A 424 -42.02 -2.80 -23.53
N VAL A 425 -42.77 -3.51 -22.70
CA VAL A 425 -44.16 -3.23 -22.33
C VAL A 425 -44.11 -2.49 -20.98
N LEU A 426 -44.92 -1.43 -20.82
CA LEU A 426 -44.85 -0.54 -19.67
C LEU A 426 -46.21 -0.31 -19.02
N LEU A 427 -46.22 -0.36 -17.68
CA LEU A 427 -47.23 0.21 -16.79
C LEU A 427 -46.53 1.29 -15.93
N HIS A 428 -47.28 2.21 -15.31
CA HIS A 428 -46.75 3.32 -14.50
C HIS A 428 -47.52 3.48 -13.18
N PRO A 429 -46.80 3.87 -12.11
CA PRO A 429 -47.15 5.12 -11.40
C PRO A 429 -45.93 6.01 -11.10
N PRO A 430 -46.11 7.28 -10.66
CA PRO A 430 -45.05 8.29 -10.71
C PRO A 430 -44.52 8.81 -9.35
N GLY A 431 -43.33 9.42 -9.40
CA GLY A 431 -43.03 10.65 -8.64
C GLY A 431 -42.14 10.55 -7.39
N SER A 432 -41.03 11.29 -7.40
CA SER A 432 -40.36 11.81 -6.19
C SER A 432 -39.61 13.11 -6.53
N VAL A 433 -39.46 14.02 -5.55
CA VAL A 433 -38.98 15.40 -5.75
C VAL A 433 -37.68 15.63 -4.97
N GLY A 434 -36.70 16.29 -5.58
CA GLY A 434 -35.43 16.63 -4.94
C GLY A 434 -35.40 18.05 -4.35
N PHE A 435 -34.86 18.19 -3.15
CA PHE A 435 -34.63 19.48 -2.49
C PHE A 435 -33.18 19.98 -2.69
N ARG A 436 -33.02 21.31 -2.77
CA ARG A 436 -31.76 22.03 -2.52
C ARG A 436 -31.85 22.70 -1.14
N ILE A 437 -30.73 22.85 -0.46
CA ILE A 437 -30.60 23.55 0.82
C ILE A 437 -29.63 24.72 0.65
N ASP A 438 -30.01 25.89 1.15
CA ASP A 438 -29.21 27.12 1.13
C ASP A 438 -28.13 27.12 2.23
N ARG A 439 -27.08 27.94 2.07
CA ARG A 439 -25.88 27.97 2.93
C ARG A 439 -25.62 29.35 3.53
N SER A 440 -26.53 29.82 4.38
CA SER A 440 -26.24 30.92 5.31
C SER A 440 -26.85 30.68 6.70
N SER A 441 -26.27 31.28 7.73
CA SER A 441 -26.70 31.30 9.15
C SER A 441 -26.49 30.09 10.09
N PHE A 442 -25.93 28.94 9.67
CA PHE A 442 -25.62 27.86 10.61
C PHE A 442 -24.51 28.22 11.62
N LYS A 443 -24.87 28.27 12.91
CA LYS A 443 -23.95 28.43 14.05
C LYS A 443 -23.28 27.09 14.34
N ARG A 444 -21.99 26.98 14.00
CA ARG A 444 -21.22 25.73 14.07
C ARG A 444 -20.89 25.30 15.50
N SER A 445 -21.05 24.03 15.83
CA SER A 445 -20.59 23.46 17.09
C SER A 445 -19.05 23.31 17.12
N PRO A 446 -18.36 23.78 18.18
CA PRO A 446 -16.92 23.54 18.35
C PRO A 446 -16.59 22.05 18.45
N VAL A 447 -15.46 21.63 17.88
CA VAL A 447 -15.03 20.23 17.84
C VAL A 447 -13.85 20.01 18.79
N ILE A 448 -14.01 19.11 19.76
CA ILE A 448 -12.90 18.57 20.55
C ILE A 448 -12.54 17.20 19.97
N LEU A 449 -11.30 17.05 19.51
CA LEU A 449 -10.76 15.77 19.06
C LEU A 449 -10.01 15.12 20.22
N VAL A 450 -10.62 14.08 20.79
CA VAL A 450 -9.99 13.17 21.74
C VAL A 450 -9.40 12.03 20.93
N PRO A 451 -8.06 11.86 20.88
CA PRO A 451 -7.46 10.76 20.14
C PRO A 451 -7.90 9.41 20.71
N GLY A 452 -7.96 8.42 19.82
CA GLY A 452 -7.95 7.04 20.24
C GLY A 452 -6.52 6.59 20.54
N ASP A 453 -6.41 5.28 20.69
CA ASP A 453 -5.18 4.58 21.00
C ASP A 453 -3.99 5.00 20.11
N GLY A 454 -2.89 5.38 20.77
CA GLY A 454 -1.63 5.82 20.17
C GLY A 454 -1.68 7.24 19.59
N GLY A 455 -2.83 7.91 19.58
CA GLY A 455 -3.06 9.16 18.85
C GLY A 455 -2.59 10.45 19.52
N SER A 456 -1.70 10.40 20.52
CA SER A 456 -1.10 11.58 21.15
C SER A 456 0.42 11.53 21.07
N GLN A 457 1.08 12.66 20.78
CA GLN A 457 2.52 12.79 21.09
C GLN A 457 2.78 12.60 22.59
N LEU A 458 3.93 12.02 22.93
CA LEU A 458 4.52 12.04 24.27
C LEU A 458 5.93 12.59 24.16
N GLU A 459 6.31 13.49 25.07
CA GLU A 459 7.67 14.02 25.17
C GLU A 459 8.30 13.59 26.50
N ALA A 460 9.59 13.31 26.52
CA ALA A 460 10.30 12.91 27.74
C ALA A 460 11.55 13.75 27.99
N LYS A 461 11.88 13.92 29.28
CA LYS A 461 13.17 14.46 29.73
C LYS A 461 13.83 13.48 30.70
N LEU A 462 15.14 13.23 30.53
CA LEU A 462 15.86 12.24 31.33
C LEU A 462 16.69 12.88 32.43
N ASN A 463 16.69 12.24 33.61
CA ASN A 463 17.59 12.48 34.73
C ASN A 463 17.77 11.17 35.52
N LYS A 464 18.28 10.13 34.86
CA LYS A 464 18.47 8.78 35.41
C LYS A 464 19.70 8.73 36.30
N THR A 465 19.67 7.89 37.34
CA THR A 465 20.85 7.65 38.21
C THR A 465 21.91 6.77 37.54
N ALA A 466 21.49 5.84 36.67
CA ALA A 466 22.35 4.95 35.89
C ALA A 466 21.83 4.78 34.45
N LYS A 467 22.65 4.22 33.56
CA LYS A 467 22.24 3.79 32.20
C LYS A 467 21.80 2.32 32.24
N LEU A 468 20.65 1.97 31.64
CA LEU A 468 20.24 0.55 31.51
C LEU A 468 21.10 -0.20 30.46
N HIS A 469 21.46 0.48 29.37
CA HIS A 469 22.45 0.02 28.40
C HIS A 469 23.46 1.14 28.12
N MET A 470 24.72 0.80 27.84
CA MET A 470 25.82 1.76 27.67
C MET A 470 25.54 2.84 26.61
N TYR A 471 24.82 2.47 25.55
CA TYR A 471 24.44 3.34 24.43
C TYR A 471 23.18 4.20 24.68
N CYS A 472 22.47 4.02 25.79
CA CYS A 472 21.30 4.86 26.13
C CYS A 472 21.71 6.13 26.87
N ASP A 473 20.95 7.21 26.69
CA ASP A 473 21.19 8.45 27.44
C ASP A 473 20.75 8.37 28.91
N LYS A 474 21.51 9.08 29.74
CA LYS A 474 21.28 9.20 31.19
C LYS A 474 20.50 10.48 31.52
N THR A 475 20.79 11.57 30.81
CA THR A 475 20.28 12.93 31.02
C THR A 475 19.97 13.57 29.68
N THR A 476 18.96 14.43 29.60
CA THR A 476 18.70 15.29 28.42
C THR A 476 18.49 16.73 28.86
N ASP A 477 19.04 17.68 28.11
CA ASP A 477 19.02 19.10 28.46
C ASP A 477 17.61 19.69 28.43
N ASP A 478 16.77 19.19 27.52
CA ASP A 478 15.33 19.48 27.48
C ASP A 478 14.51 18.22 27.15
N TYR A 479 13.21 18.41 26.96
CA TYR A 479 12.27 17.42 26.47
C TYR A 479 12.51 17.10 24.99
N PHE A 480 12.54 15.80 24.66
CA PHE A 480 12.53 15.29 23.28
C PHE A 480 11.23 14.52 23.02
N ASN A 481 10.79 14.44 21.76
CA ASN A 481 9.66 13.59 21.39
C ASN A 481 10.01 12.11 21.65
N LEU A 482 9.26 11.45 22.53
CA LEU A 482 9.43 10.05 22.89
C LEU A 482 8.60 9.12 21.99
N TRP A 483 7.43 9.57 21.52
CA TRP A 483 6.52 8.73 20.73
C TRP A 483 6.78 8.82 19.23
N LEU A 484 6.77 7.67 18.54
CA LEU A 484 6.99 7.58 17.08
C LEU A 484 8.25 8.29 16.54
N ASN A 485 9.21 8.62 17.41
CA ASN A 485 10.47 9.26 17.03
C ASN A 485 11.37 8.27 16.25
N PRO A 486 11.68 8.52 14.95
CA PRO A 486 12.46 7.60 14.14
C PRO A 486 13.86 7.33 14.72
N ASN A 487 14.45 8.32 15.40
CA ASN A 487 15.78 8.23 16.01
C ASN A 487 15.82 7.40 17.31
N LEU A 488 14.68 6.86 17.77
CA LEU A 488 14.60 6.01 18.97
C LEU A 488 14.06 4.60 18.67
N LEU A 489 13.35 4.42 17.55
CA LEU A 489 12.76 3.14 17.14
C LEU A 489 13.72 2.24 16.32
N ILE A 490 14.96 2.68 16.07
CA ILE A 490 15.98 1.90 15.37
C ILE A 490 16.39 0.67 16.23
N PRO A 491 16.49 -0.56 15.68
CA PRO A 491 16.74 -1.79 16.45
C PRO A 491 17.99 -1.79 17.36
N ALA A 492 18.99 -0.96 17.08
CA ALA A 492 20.19 -0.83 17.93
C ALA A 492 19.92 -0.08 19.25
N ILE A 493 18.88 0.75 19.32
CA ILE A 493 18.59 1.70 20.41
C ILE A 493 17.13 1.63 20.91
N ILE A 494 16.29 0.80 20.29
CA ILE A 494 14.90 0.55 20.72
C ILE A 494 14.76 0.11 22.19
N ASN A 495 15.81 -0.48 22.78
CA ASN A 495 15.82 -0.81 24.21
C ASN A 495 15.85 0.44 25.10
N CYS A 496 16.48 1.53 24.63
CA CYS A 496 16.43 2.85 25.29
C CYS A 496 15.04 3.47 25.18
N TRP A 497 14.37 3.27 24.05
CA TRP A 497 12.98 3.68 23.86
C TRP A 497 12.03 2.93 24.80
N VAL A 498 12.16 1.60 24.90
CA VAL A 498 11.40 0.78 25.86
C VAL A 498 11.69 1.20 27.32
N ASP A 499 12.94 1.48 27.67
CA ASP A 499 13.32 1.96 29.00
C ASP A 499 12.74 3.35 29.34
N ASN A 500 12.59 4.22 28.34
CA ASN A 500 11.95 5.53 28.49
C ASN A 500 10.41 5.44 28.49
N MET A 501 9.82 4.51 27.74
CA MET A 501 8.37 4.36 27.61
C MET A 501 7.73 3.60 28.76
N ARG A 502 8.40 2.56 29.30
CA ARG A 502 7.80 1.67 30.30
C ARG A 502 7.41 2.42 31.58
N LEU A 503 6.24 2.06 32.10
CA LEU A 503 5.74 2.51 33.39
C LEU A 503 6.21 1.58 34.52
N VAL A 504 6.07 2.05 35.76
CA VAL A 504 6.25 1.28 36.99
C VAL A 504 4.94 1.36 37.77
N TYR A 505 4.27 0.21 37.89
CA TYR A 505 3.09 0.03 38.74
C TYR A 505 3.51 -0.19 40.20
N ASN A 506 2.78 0.41 41.13
CA ASN A 506 3.05 0.30 42.57
C ASN A 506 1.87 -0.39 43.26
N ASN A 507 2.07 -1.63 43.72
CA ASN A 507 1.05 -2.47 44.36
C ASN A 507 0.45 -1.86 45.66
N VAL A 508 1.15 -0.92 46.31
CA VAL A 508 0.69 -0.28 47.56
C VAL A 508 -0.22 0.91 47.25
N THR A 509 0.16 1.76 46.28
CA THR A 509 -0.63 2.95 45.91
C THR A 509 -1.68 2.69 44.83
N ARG A 510 -1.56 1.59 44.08
CA ARG A 510 -2.41 1.22 42.92
C ARG A 510 -2.42 2.27 41.80
N THR A 511 -1.25 2.84 41.52
CA THR A 511 -1.04 3.89 40.50
C THR A 511 0.12 3.53 39.57
N THR A 512 0.14 4.10 38.36
CA THR A 512 1.28 3.97 37.44
C THR A 512 2.17 5.21 37.43
N SER A 513 3.48 5.01 37.47
CA SER A 513 4.49 6.07 37.42
C SER A 513 5.43 5.88 36.23
N ASN A 514 6.10 6.94 35.77
CA ASN A 514 7.18 6.79 34.78
C ASN A 514 8.38 6.05 35.40
N SER A 515 9.22 5.45 34.55
CA SER A 515 10.48 4.86 35.01
C SER A 515 11.36 5.85 35.79
N PRO A 516 12.15 5.40 36.80
CA PRO A 516 12.96 6.28 37.63
C PRO A 516 13.90 7.17 36.81
N GLY A 517 13.79 8.49 37.00
CA GLY A 517 14.56 9.47 36.23
C GLY A 517 14.07 9.69 34.79
N VAL A 518 12.82 9.31 34.47
CA VAL A 518 12.15 9.65 33.20
C VAL A 518 10.93 10.52 33.50
N HIS A 519 10.92 11.74 32.96
CA HIS A 519 9.80 12.68 33.10
C HIS A 519 9.07 12.79 31.77
N VAL A 520 8.01 11.99 31.57
CA VAL A 520 7.13 12.11 30.39
C VAL A 520 6.08 13.20 30.62
N ARG A 521 5.81 14.00 29.60
CA ARG A 521 4.70 14.97 29.50
C ARG A 521 3.92 14.76 28.21
N VAL A 522 2.69 15.26 28.22
CA VAL A 522 1.83 15.35 27.02
C VAL A 522 1.86 16.79 26.52
N PRO A 523 2.44 17.09 25.35
CA PRO A 523 2.42 18.42 24.78
C PRO A 523 1.02 18.79 24.25
N GLY A 524 0.76 20.09 24.12
CA GLY A 524 -0.27 20.59 23.21
C GLY A 524 -1.73 20.39 23.61
N PHE A 525 -2.08 20.31 24.89
CA PHE A 525 -3.50 20.28 25.27
C PHE A 525 -4.24 21.53 24.78
N GLY A 526 -5.34 21.35 24.04
CA GLY A 526 -6.06 22.40 23.33
C GLY A 526 -5.52 22.75 21.93
N ASN A 527 -4.35 22.24 21.54
CA ASN A 527 -3.75 22.39 20.21
C ASN A 527 -4.02 21.13 19.36
N THR A 528 -4.35 21.28 18.08
CA THR A 528 -4.53 20.15 17.16
C THR A 528 -3.22 19.56 16.67
N THR A 529 -2.10 20.31 16.65
CA THR A 529 -0.82 19.84 16.08
C THR A 529 -0.35 18.49 16.63
N HIS A 530 -0.46 18.25 17.94
CA HIS A 530 0.11 17.08 18.62
C HIS A 530 -0.81 15.83 18.58
N ILE A 531 -1.92 15.90 17.85
CA ILE A 531 -2.83 14.79 17.51
C ILE A 531 -3.13 14.72 16.00
N GLU A 532 -2.85 15.78 15.25
CA GLU A 532 -2.70 15.72 13.79
C GLU A 532 -1.40 15.01 13.43
N TRP A 533 -0.29 15.39 14.08
CA TRP A 533 1.04 14.90 13.82
C TRP A 533 1.62 14.21 15.06
N LEU A 534 1.92 12.92 14.98
CA LEU A 534 2.48 12.12 16.08
C LEU A 534 4.02 12.05 16.06
N ASP A 535 4.64 12.38 14.92
CA ASP A 535 6.07 12.70 14.83
C ASP A 535 6.21 14.18 14.41
N PRO A 536 6.86 15.04 15.23
CA PRO A 536 7.13 16.43 14.88
C PRO A 536 8.34 16.60 13.95
N SER A 537 9.07 15.54 13.58
CA SER A 537 10.24 15.61 12.70
C SER A 537 9.84 15.78 11.21
N SER A 538 9.32 16.97 10.88
CA SER A 538 8.70 17.31 9.59
C SER A 538 9.68 17.48 8.42
N PHE A 539 10.44 16.43 8.09
CA PHE A 539 11.31 16.31 6.92
C PHE A 539 10.94 15.14 5.99
N LEU A 540 10.02 14.27 6.39
CA LEU A 540 9.60 13.10 5.62
C LEU A 540 8.45 13.45 4.63
N PRO A 541 8.41 12.88 3.41
CA PRO A 541 7.30 13.06 2.48
C PRO A 541 5.95 12.52 3.00
N PRO A 542 4.79 13.04 2.54
CA PRO A 542 3.46 12.66 3.06
C PRO A 542 3.10 11.17 3.00
N PHE A 543 3.69 10.39 2.09
CA PHE A 543 3.48 8.94 2.05
C PHE A 543 4.22 8.20 3.18
N ILE A 544 5.44 8.64 3.52
CA ILE A 544 6.19 8.11 4.69
C ILE A 544 5.52 8.57 5.98
N GLN A 545 5.00 9.80 6.02
CA GLN A 545 4.25 10.30 7.17
C GLN A 545 3.03 9.42 7.50
N ARG A 546 2.32 8.92 6.48
CA ARG A 546 1.23 7.94 6.64
C ARG A 546 1.72 6.55 7.05
N LEU A 547 2.86 6.08 6.51
CA LEU A 547 3.47 4.79 6.87
C LEU A 547 3.77 4.68 8.37
N ILE A 548 4.45 5.67 8.95
CA ILE A 548 4.83 5.64 10.38
C ILE A 548 3.71 6.07 11.33
N MET A 549 2.45 6.14 10.85
CA MET A 549 1.28 6.70 11.56
C MET A 549 1.46 8.15 12.06
N SER A 550 2.48 8.88 11.61
CA SER A 550 2.68 10.26 12.05
C SER A 550 1.52 11.17 11.65
N SER A 551 0.86 10.96 10.51
CA SER A 551 -0.39 11.66 10.18
C SER A 551 -1.59 10.92 10.77
N TYR A 552 -2.16 11.42 11.86
CA TYR A 552 -3.30 10.80 12.56
C TYR A 552 -4.61 11.53 12.25
N TYR A 553 -4.91 12.68 12.88
CA TYR A 553 -6.15 13.43 12.58
C TYR A 553 -6.09 14.39 11.38
N VAL A 554 -4.98 14.45 10.64
CA VAL A 554 -4.73 15.44 9.56
C VAL A 554 -5.91 15.57 8.59
N ASP A 555 -6.45 14.45 8.10
CA ASP A 555 -7.52 14.46 7.09
C ASP A 555 -8.90 14.86 7.67
N ILE A 556 -9.19 14.53 8.93
CA ILE A 556 -10.40 15.01 9.63
C ILE A 556 -10.29 16.52 9.90
N VAL A 557 -9.14 17.00 10.38
CA VAL A 557 -8.94 18.44 10.66
C VAL A 557 -8.94 19.25 9.37
N ASN A 558 -8.26 18.80 8.31
CA ASN A 558 -8.38 19.40 6.98
C ASN A 558 -9.84 19.42 6.51
N GLY A 559 -10.58 18.33 6.71
CA GLY A 559 -12.01 18.27 6.42
C GLY A 559 -12.83 19.34 7.14
N LEU A 560 -12.60 19.55 8.44
CA LEU A 560 -13.28 20.61 9.19
C LEU A 560 -12.87 22.01 8.69
N VAL A 561 -11.60 22.19 8.32
CA VAL A 561 -11.08 23.43 7.73
C VAL A 561 -11.68 23.72 6.34
N ASP A 562 -11.96 22.70 5.50
CA ASP A 562 -12.66 22.87 4.19
C ASP A 562 -14.02 23.57 4.35
N ILE A 563 -14.73 23.26 5.45
CA ILE A 563 -16.04 23.86 5.76
C ILE A 563 -15.91 25.11 6.65
N GLY A 564 -14.68 25.59 6.86
CA GLY A 564 -14.36 26.90 7.43
C GLY A 564 -14.13 26.92 8.95
N TYR A 565 -13.87 25.78 9.60
CA TYR A 565 -13.35 25.77 10.98
C TYR A 565 -11.90 26.25 11.02
N LYS A 566 -11.47 26.79 12.16
CA LYS A 566 -10.09 27.15 12.45
C LYS A 566 -9.46 26.19 13.46
N ARG A 567 -8.30 25.65 13.11
CA ARG A 567 -7.40 24.96 14.06
C ARG A 567 -7.16 25.83 15.28
N ASN A 568 -7.11 25.21 16.46
CA ASN A 568 -6.85 25.81 17.77
C ASN A 568 -7.90 26.84 18.25
N VAL A 569 -8.98 27.08 17.50
CA VAL A 569 -10.09 27.96 17.89
C VAL A 569 -11.39 27.17 17.89
N ASP A 570 -11.86 26.77 16.70
CA ASP A 570 -13.11 26.01 16.52
C ASP A 570 -12.85 24.49 16.61
N ILE A 571 -11.61 24.06 16.39
CA ILE A 571 -11.13 22.69 16.55
C ILE A 571 -10.05 22.70 17.65
N ARG A 572 -10.19 21.84 18.66
CA ARG A 572 -9.27 21.75 19.80
C ARG A 572 -8.85 20.30 20.00
N GLY A 573 -7.56 20.05 20.19
CA GLY A 573 -7.06 18.72 20.54
C GLY A 573 -7.11 18.46 22.04
N ALA A 574 -7.39 17.20 22.43
CA ALA A 574 -7.32 16.73 23.81
C ALA A 574 -6.35 15.53 23.95
N PRO A 575 -5.05 15.69 23.62
CA PRO A 575 -4.05 14.65 23.81
C PRO A 575 -3.89 14.26 25.29
N TYR A 576 -3.41 13.04 25.54
CA TYR A 576 -3.21 12.51 26.90
C TYR A 576 -2.12 11.41 26.95
N ASP A 577 -1.70 10.99 28.16
CA ASP A 577 -0.64 9.99 28.36
C ASP A 577 -1.18 8.56 28.23
N TYR A 578 -1.22 8.10 26.99
CA TYR A 578 -1.98 6.93 26.54
C TYR A 578 -1.50 5.57 27.07
N ARG A 579 -0.41 5.52 27.82
CA ARG A 579 0.13 4.28 28.42
C ARG A 579 -0.69 3.79 29.62
N LYS A 580 -1.81 4.46 29.97
CA LYS A 580 -2.50 4.30 31.26
C LYS A 580 -3.98 3.91 31.07
N ALA A 581 -4.74 3.60 32.13
CA ALA A 581 -6.17 3.26 32.04
C ALA A 581 -7.08 4.15 32.92
N PRO A 582 -8.29 4.56 32.45
CA PRO A 582 -8.90 5.90 32.55
C PRO A 582 -9.30 6.44 33.94
N ARG A 583 -8.81 5.82 35.01
CA ARG A 583 -8.31 6.58 36.18
C ARG A 583 -7.15 7.52 35.77
N GLU A 584 -6.45 7.18 34.69
CA GLU A 584 -5.33 7.83 34.00
C GLU A 584 -5.38 7.40 32.48
N ASN A 585 -5.39 8.23 31.42
CA ASN A 585 -5.97 7.86 30.05
C ASN A 585 -5.22 6.85 29.06
N LEU A 586 -5.86 6.42 27.93
CA LEU A 586 -5.84 5.11 27.17
C LEU A 586 -4.98 4.79 25.87
N GLY A 587 -4.53 3.50 25.72
CA GLY A 587 -3.66 2.71 24.76
C GLY A 587 -3.08 3.28 23.44
N ILE A 588 -2.60 2.63 22.34
CA ILE A 588 -1.94 1.37 21.87
C ILE A 588 -1.23 1.74 20.54
N LEU A 589 -0.10 1.11 20.17
CA LEU A 589 0.36 0.97 18.75
C LEU A 589 1.30 -0.24 18.60
N ILE A 590 1.74 -0.57 17.37
CA ILE A 590 2.36 -1.86 17.00
C ILE A 590 3.79 -1.67 16.46
N VAL A 591 4.78 -2.26 17.15
CA VAL A 591 6.15 -2.59 16.65
C VAL A 591 6.56 -3.96 17.27
N LYS A 592 7.75 -4.52 16.97
CA LYS A 592 8.18 -5.92 17.25
C LYS A 592 7.80 -6.49 18.63
N GLN A 593 7.10 -7.62 18.59
CA GLN A 593 6.32 -8.22 19.69
C GLN A 593 7.13 -8.66 20.93
N SER A 594 8.42 -9.02 20.80
CA SER A 594 9.21 -9.54 21.93
C SER A 594 9.85 -8.44 22.80
N THR A 595 10.38 -7.38 22.18
CA THR A 595 11.06 -6.29 22.88
C THR A 595 10.05 -5.33 23.54
N ILE A 596 8.94 -5.06 22.85
CA ILE A 596 7.91 -4.12 23.29
C ILE A 596 6.97 -4.73 24.34
N LYS A 597 6.92 -6.06 24.45
CA LYS A 597 6.21 -6.78 25.51
C LYS A 597 6.48 -6.22 26.92
N ILE A 598 7.69 -5.73 27.19
CA ILE A 598 8.07 -5.12 28.48
C ILE A 598 7.36 -3.76 28.71
N GLU A 599 7.21 -2.94 27.67
CA GLU A 599 6.44 -1.69 27.72
C GLU A 599 4.95 -1.98 27.79
N GLN A 600 4.44 -2.80 26.88
CA GLN A 600 3.02 -3.17 26.81
C GLN A 600 2.51 -3.78 28.13
N MET A 601 3.27 -4.68 28.76
CA MET A 601 2.92 -5.25 30.08
C MET A 601 3.02 -4.24 31.23
N SER A 602 3.64 -3.07 31.04
CA SER A 602 3.60 -1.97 32.02
C SER A 602 2.41 -1.03 31.83
N SER A 603 1.80 -1.03 30.65
CA SER A 603 0.78 -0.07 30.24
C SER A 603 -0.62 -0.53 30.65
N SER A 604 -1.19 0.10 31.68
CA SER A 604 -2.47 -0.33 32.28
C SER A 604 -3.67 -0.19 31.33
N SER A 605 -3.56 0.62 30.28
CA SER A 605 -4.51 0.68 29.16
C SER A 605 -4.84 -0.70 28.60
N LEU A 606 -3.84 -1.58 28.46
CA LEU A 606 -4.05 -2.89 27.85
C LEU A 606 -4.93 -3.80 28.72
N THR A 607 -4.83 -3.64 30.05
CA THR A 607 -5.66 -4.39 31.00
C THR A 607 -7.11 -3.91 31.03
N TYR A 608 -7.34 -2.61 30.82
CA TYR A 608 -8.68 -2.04 30.64
C TYR A 608 -9.36 -2.53 29.35
N MET A 609 -8.58 -2.73 28.28
CA MET A 609 -9.09 -3.14 26.96
C MET A 609 -9.29 -4.66 26.80
N LEU A 610 -9.12 -5.45 27.87
CA LEU A 610 -9.38 -6.88 27.83
C LEU A 610 -10.86 -7.18 27.55
N PRO A 611 -11.17 -8.27 26.80
CA PRO A 611 -12.54 -8.69 26.51
C PRO A 611 -13.47 -8.71 27.75
N SER A 612 -14.49 -7.84 27.74
CA SER A 612 -15.38 -7.67 28.89
C SER A 612 -16.35 -8.84 29.08
N ARG A 613 -16.59 -9.19 30.36
CA ARG A 613 -17.58 -10.18 30.81
C ARG A 613 -19.03 -9.87 30.41
N HIS A 614 -19.32 -8.64 29.94
CA HIS A 614 -20.63 -8.27 29.38
C HIS A 614 -20.81 -8.59 27.90
N LEU A 615 -19.73 -8.98 27.19
CA LEU A 615 -19.70 -9.15 25.72
C LEU A 615 -19.12 -10.51 25.27
N TRP A 616 -18.41 -11.20 26.17
CA TRP A 616 -17.94 -12.58 26.01
C TRP A 616 -18.40 -13.43 27.19
N GLY A 617 -18.92 -14.62 26.90
CA GLY A 617 -19.38 -15.58 27.90
C GLY A 617 -18.24 -16.20 28.73
N PRO A 618 -18.53 -16.73 29.94
CA PRO A 618 -17.52 -17.27 30.85
C PRO A 618 -16.75 -18.46 30.26
N ASP A 619 -17.35 -19.21 29.34
CA ASP A 619 -16.76 -20.38 28.66
C ASP A 619 -16.15 -20.05 27.28
N GLU A 620 -16.23 -18.79 26.83
CA GLU A 620 -15.68 -18.41 25.53
C GLU A 620 -14.14 -18.31 25.59
N VAL A 621 -13.48 -19.21 24.85
CA VAL A 621 -12.02 -19.35 24.84
C VAL A 621 -11.38 -18.22 24.02
N LEU A 622 -10.61 -17.38 24.69
CA LEU A 622 -9.85 -16.26 24.11
C LEU A 622 -8.42 -16.68 23.74
N ALA A 623 -7.83 -17.60 24.50
CA ALA A 623 -6.52 -18.17 24.21
C ALA A 623 -6.45 -19.62 24.68
N PHE A 624 -5.62 -20.46 24.04
CA PHE A 624 -5.46 -21.86 24.45
C PHE A 624 -4.09 -22.44 24.09
N THR A 625 -3.62 -23.36 24.93
CA THR A 625 -2.37 -24.14 24.75
C THR A 625 -2.70 -25.60 24.40
N LYS A 626 -1.73 -26.51 24.53
CA LYS A 626 -1.97 -27.97 24.46
C LYS A 626 -2.68 -28.52 25.71
N THR A 627 -2.74 -27.76 26.80
CA THR A 627 -3.16 -28.24 28.13
C THR A 627 -4.22 -27.37 28.80
N LYS A 628 -4.55 -26.19 28.25
CA LYS A 628 -5.32 -25.18 28.97
C LYS A 628 -6.06 -24.21 28.05
N ASN A 629 -7.24 -23.79 28.48
CA ASN A 629 -8.04 -22.72 27.88
C ASN A 629 -8.08 -21.50 28.82
N TYR A 630 -8.09 -20.31 28.25
CA TYR A 630 -8.29 -19.05 28.97
C TYR A 630 -9.50 -18.32 28.43
N THR A 631 -10.34 -17.83 29.33
CA THR A 631 -11.60 -17.13 29.05
C THR A 631 -11.65 -15.85 29.90
N VAL A 632 -12.74 -15.08 29.80
CA VAL A 632 -12.99 -13.94 30.71
C VAL A 632 -13.13 -14.36 32.19
N ALA A 633 -13.33 -15.65 32.48
CA ALA A 633 -13.49 -16.16 33.84
C ALA A 633 -12.15 -16.30 34.58
N ASN A 634 -11.10 -16.82 33.93
CA ASN A 634 -9.81 -17.17 34.56
C ASN A 634 -8.63 -16.24 34.20
N TYR A 635 -8.87 -14.93 34.04
CA TYR A 635 -7.79 -13.97 33.77
C TYR A 635 -6.67 -13.95 34.83
N GLU A 636 -6.98 -14.19 36.12
CA GLU A 636 -5.97 -14.38 37.17
C GLU A 636 -4.95 -15.46 36.81
N GLU A 637 -5.47 -16.53 36.22
CA GLU A 637 -4.72 -17.70 35.81
C GLU A 637 -3.91 -17.45 34.53
N PHE A 638 -4.50 -16.74 33.57
CA PHE A 638 -3.79 -16.25 32.38
C PHE A 638 -2.61 -15.37 32.76
N PHE A 639 -2.81 -14.36 33.63
CA PHE A 639 -1.78 -13.43 34.05
C PHE A 639 -0.64 -14.10 34.83
N ARG A 640 -0.96 -15.08 35.69
CA ARG A 640 0.05 -15.91 36.36
C ARG A 640 0.85 -16.75 35.36
N ASP A 641 0.16 -17.41 34.42
CA ASP A 641 0.78 -18.36 33.49
C ASP A 641 1.55 -17.68 32.33
N ILE A 642 1.51 -16.34 32.22
CA ILE A 642 2.42 -15.52 31.38
C ILE A 642 3.56 -14.83 32.16
N ASP A 643 3.76 -15.20 33.44
CA ASP A 643 4.71 -14.60 34.39
C ASP A 643 4.46 -13.10 34.64
N HIS A 644 3.20 -12.74 34.91
CA HIS A 644 2.79 -11.35 35.12
C HIS A 644 1.56 -11.18 36.05
N PRO A 645 1.63 -11.63 37.32
CA PRO A 645 0.53 -11.47 38.28
C PRO A 645 0.12 -10.00 38.50
N THR A 646 1.05 -9.05 38.37
CA THR A 646 0.78 -7.61 38.47
C THR A 646 -0.24 -7.12 37.46
N GLY A 647 -0.29 -7.69 36.25
CA GLY A 647 -1.27 -7.36 35.23
C GLY A 647 -2.72 -7.70 35.63
N TYR A 648 -2.90 -8.66 36.54
CA TYR A 648 -4.21 -8.97 37.11
C TYR A 648 -4.65 -7.96 38.19
N GLU A 649 -3.71 -7.41 38.97
CA GLU A 649 -4.02 -6.27 39.85
C GLU A 649 -4.42 -5.04 39.01
N MET A 650 -3.65 -4.74 37.97
CA MET A 650 -3.98 -3.69 36.99
C MET A 650 -5.34 -3.93 36.32
N TYR A 651 -5.68 -5.16 35.92
CA TYR A 651 -7.02 -5.51 35.44
C TYR A 651 -8.11 -5.25 36.49
N LYS A 652 -7.94 -5.69 37.74
CA LYS A 652 -8.94 -5.48 38.80
C LYS A 652 -9.19 -4.01 39.12
N ASP A 653 -8.14 -3.18 39.14
CA ASP A 653 -8.26 -1.74 39.40
C ASP A 653 -8.77 -0.93 38.19
N THR A 654 -8.77 -1.50 36.97
CA THR A 654 -9.26 -0.85 35.74
C THR A 654 -10.64 -1.34 35.30
N PHE A 655 -11.00 -2.58 35.62
CA PHE A 655 -12.26 -3.25 35.27
C PHE A 655 -13.54 -2.42 35.56
N PRO A 656 -13.71 -1.75 36.73
CA PRO A 656 -14.92 -0.97 37.00
C PRO A 656 -15.19 0.16 35.98
N TYR A 657 -14.13 0.74 35.40
CA TYR A 657 -14.23 1.81 34.41
C TYR A 657 -14.60 1.27 33.02
N ALA A 658 -14.16 0.05 32.68
CA ALA A 658 -14.57 -0.62 31.44
C ALA A 658 -16.06 -1.01 31.49
N ASP A 659 -16.51 -1.53 32.63
CA ASP A 659 -17.92 -1.83 32.93
C ASP A 659 -18.81 -0.57 32.96
N GLU A 660 -18.26 0.58 33.39
CA GLU A 660 -18.94 1.87 33.28
C GLU A 660 -19.10 2.32 31.82
N SER A 661 -18.06 2.18 31.01
CA SER A 661 -18.00 2.69 29.63
C SER A 661 -18.89 1.94 28.63
N ILE A 662 -19.45 0.79 29.02
CA ILE A 662 -20.46 0.05 28.24
C ILE A 662 -21.88 0.64 28.42
N LYS A 663 -22.10 1.52 29.41
CA LYS A 663 -23.41 2.13 29.71
C LYS A 663 -23.70 3.33 28.78
N PRO A 664 -24.98 3.64 28.46
CA PRO A 664 -25.33 4.79 27.63
C PRO A 664 -24.84 6.13 28.22
N PRO A 665 -24.10 6.96 27.47
CA PRO A 665 -23.46 8.18 28.00
C PRO A 665 -24.41 9.37 28.22
N ARG A 666 -25.70 9.24 27.84
CA ARG A 666 -26.75 10.27 28.02
C ARG A 666 -26.47 11.58 27.25
N VAL A 667 -25.78 11.47 26.11
CA VAL A 667 -25.54 12.53 25.11
C VAL A 667 -25.99 12.03 23.73
N GLU A 668 -26.11 12.89 22.72
CA GLU A 668 -26.38 12.42 21.36
C GLU A 668 -25.15 11.66 20.82
N VAL A 669 -25.35 10.48 20.25
CA VAL A 669 -24.27 9.59 19.79
C VAL A 669 -24.43 9.27 18.32
N ILE A 670 -23.47 9.71 17.49
CA ILE A 670 -23.29 9.21 16.13
C ILE A 670 -22.25 8.11 16.19
N CYS A 671 -22.66 6.84 16.19
CA CYS A 671 -21.71 5.75 16.17
C CYS A 671 -21.32 5.38 14.74
N ILE A 672 -20.02 5.34 14.48
CA ILE A 672 -19.45 5.04 13.18
C ILE A 672 -18.46 3.89 13.38
N TYR A 673 -18.55 2.81 12.60
CA TYR A 673 -17.58 1.71 12.66
C TYR A 673 -17.45 0.93 11.34
N GLY A 674 -16.27 0.33 11.14
CA GLY A 674 -16.03 -0.67 10.09
C GLY A 674 -16.57 -2.05 10.47
N PHE A 675 -16.92 -2.88 9.48
CA PHE A 675 -17.29 -4.28 9.73
C PHE A 675 -17.01 -5.19 8.52
N GLY A 676 -17.02 -6.51 8.74
CA GLY A 676 -16.85 -7.50 7.68
C GLY A 676 -15.41 -7.79 7.25
N LEU A 677 -14.39 -7.39 8.04
CA LEU A 677 -12.99 -7.78 7.86
C LEU A 677 -12.60 -8.90 8.83
N PRO A 678 -11.77 -9.89 8.42
CA PRO A 678 -11.30 -10.96 9.31
C PRO A 678 -10.49 -10.41 10.48
N THR A 679 -11.03 -10.53 11.68
CA THR A 679 -10.50 -9.91 12.90
C THR A 679 -10.13 -10.98 13.91
N THR A 680 -9.07 -10.75 14.70
CA THR A 680 -8.59 -11.72 15.70
C THR A 680 -9.67 -11.98 16.75
N GLU A 681 -9.98 -13.25 16.99
CA GLU A 681 -10.94 -13.67 18.00
C GLU A 681 -10.29 -14.53 19.09
N MET A 682 -9.36 -15.41 18.72
CA MET A 682 -8.66 -16.30 19.66
C MET A 682 -7.17 -16.44 19.34
N MET A 683 -6.38 -16.90 20.32
CA MET A 683 -4.95 -17.19 20.18
C MET A 683 -4.63 -18.68 20.42
N ASP A 684 -4.10 -19.36 19.39
CA ASP A 684 -3.71 -20.78 19.44
C ASP A 684 -2.19 -20.91 19.66
N TYR A 685 -1.79 -21.38 20.85
CA TYR A 685 -0.41 -21.62 21.26
C TYR A 685 -0.02 -23.11 21.17
N ARG A 686 -0.67 -23.91 20.31
CA ARG A 686 -0.36 -25.35 20.19
C ARG A 686 0.70 -25.69 19.16
N LYS A 687 0.87 -24.87 18.12
CA LYS A 687 1.71 -25.22 16.97
C LYS A 687 3.20 -24.95 17.19
N ASP A 688 3.56 -23.80 17.73
CA ASP A 688 4.97 -23.49 18.00
C ASP A 688 5.13 -22.47 19.14
N LYS A 689 6.12 -22.70 20.00
CA LYS A 689 6.43 -21.96 21.25
C LYS A 689 5.34 -21.98 22.33
N SER A 690 5.78 -21.83 23.59
CA SER A 690 4.91 -21.74 24.77
C SER A 690 4.32 -20.33 24.93
N LEU A 691 3.35 -20.20 25.82
CA LEU A 691 3.11 -18.91 26.46
C LEU A 691 4.44 -18.34 27.01
N PRO A 692 4.65 -17.02 26.94
CA PRO A 692 3.74 -15.99 26.45
C PRO A 692 3.94 -15.57 24.97
N ASN A 693 4.58 -16.38 24.13
CA ASN A 693 5.18 -15.92 22.87
C ASN A 693 4.56 -16.56 21.60
N SER A 694 4.47 -15.77 20.52
CA SER A 694 4.17 -16.22 19.14
C SER A 694 2.89 -17.06 18.91
N PRO A 695 1.69 -16.61 19.35
CA PRO A 695 0.43 -17.30 19.04
C PRO A 695 0.12 -17.34 17.54
N THR A 696 -0.56 -18.41 17.11
CA THR A 696 -1.31 -18.39 15.84
C THR A 696 -2.62 -17.63 16.06
N LEU A 697 -2.81 -16.51 15.36
CA LEU A 697 -4.02 -15.68 15.49
C LEU A 697 -5.20 -16.31 14.74
N VAL A 698 -6.27 -16.65 15.46
CA VAL A 698 -7.47 -17.26 14.89
C VAL A 698 -8.48 -16.16 14.54
N LYS A 699 -8.60 -15.89 13.24
CA LYS A 699 -9.51 -14.88 12.66
C LYS A 699 -10.79 -15.51 12.10
N ARG A 700 -11.66 -16.03 12.98
CA ARG A 700 -12.93 -16.68 12.59
C ARG A 700 -14.11 -15.72 12.42
N ASN A 701 -14.16 -14.66 13.24
CA ASN A 701 -15.23 -13.67 13.21
C ASN A 701 -14.80 -12.32 12.60
N PHE A 702 -15.79 -11.47 12.35
CA PHE A 702 -15.63 -10.19 11.67
C PHE A 702 -15.48 -9.00 12.63
N GLY A 703 -14.98 -7.90 12.06
CA GLY A 703 -14.73 -6.62 12.69
C GLY A 703 -14.18 -5.62 11.67
N ASP A 704 -13.39 -4.65 12.11
CA ASP A 704 -12.67 -3.68 11.27
C ASP A 704 -11.20 -4.07 11.01
N GLY A 705 -10.83 -5.33 11.30
CA GLY A 705 -9.46 -5.84 11.19
C GLY A 705 -8.68 -5.77 12.51
N THR A 706 -9.04 -4.83 13.40
CA THR A 706 -8.40 -4.62 14.71
C THR A 706 -9.37 -4.97 15.85
N VAL A 707 -10.56 -4.39 15.86
CA VAL A 707 -11.57 -4.52 16.91
C VAL A 707 -12.72 -5.40 16.43
N ASN A 708 -13.13 -6.36 17.27
CA ASN A 708 -14.20 -7.30 16.96
C ASN A 708 -15.57 -6.59 16.87
N GLU A 709 -16.41 -6.99 15.92
CA GLU A 709 -17.74 -6.38 15.69
C GLU A 709 -18.64 -6.41 16.94
N ARG A 710 -18.46 -7.39 17.84
CA ARG A 710 -19.14 -7.44 19.16
C ARG A 710 -18.93 -6.18 19.99
N SER A 711 -17.70 -5.63 19.97
CA SER A 711 -17.33 -4.42 20.72
C SER A 711 -17.73 -3.16 19.95
N LEU A 712 -17.44 -3.11 18.64
CA LEU A 712 -17.77 -1.96 17.78
C LEU A 712 -19.26 -1.58 17.81
N LYS A 713 -20.16 -2.56 17.92
CA LYS A 713 -21.62 -2.31 17.95
C LYS A 713 -22.18 -1.91 19.31
N VAL A 714 -21.39 -1.85 20.39
CA VAL A 714 -21.88 -1.52 21.76
C VAL A 714 -22.64 -0.20 21.79
N CYS A 715 -22.09 0.81 21.11
CA CYS A 715 -22.70 2.13 20.94
C CYS A 715 -24.10 2.08 20.29
N SER A 716 -24.32 1.24 19.28
CA SER A 716 -25.62 1.04 18.62
C SER A 716 -26.64 0.47 19.61
N ASN A 717 -26.19 -0.41 20.50
CA ASN A 717 -27.03 -1.02 21.53
C ASN A 717 -27.47 -0.03 22.62
N TRP A 718 -27.10 1.26 22.55
CA TRP A 718 -27.64 2.33 23.38
C TRP A 718 -28.92 2.96 22.81
N GLU A 719 -29.29 2.67 21.55
CA GLU A 719 -30.57 3.10 20.98
C GLU A 719 -31.74 2.60 21.85
N GLY A 720 -32.68 3.50 22.16
CA GLY A 720 -33.79 3.24 23.10
C GLY A 720 -33.41 3.14 24.58
N LYS A 721 -32.12 3.07 24.95
CA LYS A 721 -31.65 2.98 26.36
C LYS A 721 -31.28 4.33 26.98
N GLN A 722 -31.34 5.41 26.20
CA GLN A 722 -31.18 6.79 26.66
C GLN A 722 -32.19 7.71 25.94
N LYS A 723 -32.45 8.89 26.50
CA LYS A 723 -33.38 9.87 25.90
C LYS A 723 -32.79 10.56 24.65
N GLN A 724 -31.48 10.68 24.62
CA GLN A 724 -30.72 11.32 23.57
C GLN A 724 -30.56 10.36 22.38
N LYS A 725 -30.67 10.90 21.17
CA LYS A 725 -30.67 10.12 19.94
C LYS A 725 -29.34 9.33 19.78
N VAL A 726 -29.47 8.13 19.25
CA VAL A 726 -28.33 7.33 18.75
C VAL A 726 -28.51 7.21 17.25
N THR A 727 -27.43 7.25 16.47
CA THR A 727 -27.49 7.04 15.02
C THR A 727 -26.26 6.28 14.55
N THR A 728 -26.48 5.08 14.02
CA THR A 728 -25.40 4.20 13.57
C THR A 728 -25.08 4.39 12.08
N LYS A 729 -23.78 4.34 11.74
CA LYS A 729 -23.23 4.43 10.38
C LYS A 729 -22.14 3.37 10.19
N THR A 730 -22.50 2.22 9.63
CA THR A 730 -21.58 1.10 9.42
C THR A 730 -20.94 1.12 8.03
N PHE A 731 -19.68 0.68 7.94
CA PHE A 731 -18.92 0.63 6.69
C PHE A 731 -18.35 -0.76 6.43
N LYS A 732 -18.88 -1.45 5.41
CA LYS A 732 -18.45 -2.80 5.04
C LYS A 732 -17.05 -2.76 4.40
N LYS A 733 -16.13 -3.58 4.89
CA LYS A 733 -14.70 -3.59 4.50
C LYS A 733 -13.98 -2.25 4.70
N MET A 734 -14.27 -1.56 5.80
CA MET A 734 -13.50 -0.41 6.27
C MET A 734 -12.53 -0.86 7.37
N GLU A 735 -11.25 -0.55 7.23
CA GLU A 735 -10.23 -0.83 8.25
C GLU A 735 -10.28 0.18 9.39
N HIS A 736 -9.81 -0.25 10.57
CA HIS A 736 -9.83 0.56 11.80
C HIS A 736 -9.21 1.96 11.63
N LEU A 737 -7.99 2.03 11.08
CA LEU A 737 -7.27 3.31 10.89
C LEU A 737 -7.73 4.10 9.66
N ASP A 738 -8.26 3.40 8.65
CA ASP A 738 -8.87 4.02 7.47
C ASP A 738 -10.04 4.95 7.87
N MET A 739 -10.68 4.69 9.01
CA MET A 739 -11.74 5.57 9.54
C MET A 739 -11.29 7.02 9.76
N LEU A 740 -10.00 7.27 10.00
CA LEU A 740 -9.45 8.61 10.23
C LEU A 740 -9.18 9.40 8.94
N SER A 741 -9.16 8.75 7.76
CA SER A 741 -8.73 9.36 6.49
C SER A 741 -9.77 9.31 5.36
N LYS A 742 -10.74 8.38 5.39
CA LYS A 742 -11.64 8.18 4.24
C LYS A 742 -12.74 9.25 4.17
N LYS A 743 -12.89 9.82 2.97
CA LYS A 743 -13.88 10.85 2.62
C LYS A 743 -15.32 10.57 3.10
N PRO A 744 -15.87 9.33 3.09
CA PRO A 744 -17.22 9.08 3.62
C PRO A 744 -17.36 9.36 5.12
N ILE A 745 -16.34 9.06 5.93
CA ILE A 745 -16.34 9.34 7.38
C ILE A 745 -16.22 10.84 7.62
N ILE A 746 -15.26 11.48 6.94
CA ILE A 746 -15.05 12.93 7.01
C ILE A 746 -16.31 13.70 6.58
N ASN A 747 -17.04 13.23 5.56
CA ASN A 747 -18.31 13.82 5.12
C ASN A 747 -19.44 13.64 6.15
N ILE A 748 -19.47 12.54 6.91
CA ILE A 748 -20.41 12.35 8.02
C ILE A 748 -20.08 13.31 9.17
N ILE A 749 -18.79 13.44 9.53
CA ILE A 749 -18.35 14.40 10.56
C ILE A 749 -18.71 15.83 10.12
N LYS A 750 -18.34 16.24 8.89
CA LYS A 750 -18.71 17.53 8.27
C LYS A 750 -20.22 17.83 8.29
N HIS A 751 -21.06 16.80 8.19
CA HIS A 751 -22.51 16.94 8.27
C HIS A 751 -22.93 17.24 9.72
N TYR A 752 -22.58 16.36 10.67
CA TYR A 752 -23.09 16.47 12.03
C TYR A 752 -22.64 17.73 12.77
N VAL A 753 -21.38 18.17 12.61
CA VAL A 753 -20.87 19.38 13.28
C VAL A 753 -21.49 20.69 12.76
N VAL A 754 -22.24 20.62 11.64
CA VAL A 754 -22.99 21.76 11.06
C VAL A 754 -24.50 21.66 11.34
N THR A 755 -25.03 20.45 11.60
CA THR A 755 -26.43 20.24 11.97
C THR A 755 -26.70 20.26 13.47
N TRP A 756 -25.65 20.18 14.30
CA TRP A 756 -25.66 20.34 15.75
C TRP A 756 -25.19 21.76 16.13
#